data_AF-A0A2H4HI02-F1
#
_entry.id   AF-A0A2H4HI02-F1
#
_cell.length_a   1.000
_cell.length_b   1.000
_cell.length_c   1.000
_cell.angle_alpha   90.00
_cell.angle_beta   90.00
_cell.angle_gamma   90.00
#
_symmetry.space_group_name_H-M   'P 1'
#
loop_
_entity.id
_entity.type
_entity.pdbx_description
1 polymer ?
#
loop_
_entity_poly.entity_id
_entity_poly.type
_entity_poly.pdbx_seq_one_letter_code
_entity_poly.pdbx_strand_id
1 'polypeptide(L)'
;MTTRYTYTAVLFDSKKVTFLIVIVLTVKFSPVTETGSAATKLTKQNSNSRSSHSKDSVLKFTHTTSRTRRNSSKSLGELRLFLTPSTNSEISWIISDQSKISPNILDESKISWATLDGNRIFLDVLDRAENKPEGLCPQECKCDTNLTYADCSQQFGRLKHIPQLPLSIRYLNFSFNNLTSINDTHFFQNVTQLQGLDISNNGLNYVKPGSFTAVTKLQGLFLSYNNLNYSSLAFVFEVPSLIFLEMIHLIPALGPIPEGWFSQRRQIKALETLVLHDNSLGDVNLKVFRPLCKLKRLGVGYNEVYHLYSDYMPSLEHLILHTNRLYDFPVTCDWHNKSFFPRLREMYLNANSISSMKLTVCLPGLQFLDLSRNSFVELLPWSFSSRNQRFPRLEWLRIRYNTVRLKKIHRFAFASESLQLVSLLENQLNFSSESTVHPDAFAGCPKLRILQLQNNNFRGISDEKFQHLFSRNVPSLQHLSLSYCQMSSITTFTFNGLANLTILYLNQNAFLSIPNGAFDSLISLKLLLLNDNLVSYIGSATFNARLRQQLDSLALNGNMFTCDCNVLWFQAWLASNYSLFHPPYVYSEYSCANLPGIDLMHFYLAPQSCLLPHQDYIFVVVALTLMFAAMTLAVTLYRYRWHIKLLLYEGSNGSVERRRLYQEGAGWRYDLYVSYADEDVMWVRQHLMPRLEATGLRLCVRDRDFPPNKPEIHSIERCLEASKKMMFVFSASYGRDEMKTFEVTLCLRHALDHGDRPLVACLYDIPSRDMTIDMMAVMKTCPYMLWNEDDDVIASFWGRLLLSMSEVMSSRPVEIVS
;
A
#
# COMPACT_ATOMS: atom_id res chain seq x y z
N MET A 1 18.15 -13.27 10.61
CA MET A 1 17.33 -13.35 11.84
C MET A 1 16.07 -14.13 11.50
N THR A 2 15.64 -15.08 12.33
CA THR A 2 14.47 -15.94 12.06
C THR A 2 13.51 -15.91 13.24
N THR A 3 12.41 -15.18 13.09
CA THR A 3 11.36 -15.06 14.11
C THR A 3 10.61 -16.38 14.24
N ARG A 4 10.46 -16.90 15.46
CA ARG A 4 9.55 -18.01 15.75
C ARG A 4 8.21 -17.45 16.22
N TYR A 5 7.13 -18.06 15.76
CA TYR A 5 5.80 -17.91 16.36
C TYR A 5 5.41 -19.23 17.02
N THR A 6 4.76 -19.14 18.18
CA THR A 6 4.32 -20.28 18.98
C THR A 6 2.83 -20.14 19.21
N TYR A 7 2.05 -21.16 18.83
CA TYR A 7 0.61 -21.19 19.07
C TYR A 7 0.30 -22.21 20.16
N THR A 8 -0.55 -21.81 21.11
CA THR A 8 -1.00 -22.65 22.22
C THR A 8 -2.52 -22.75 22.16
N ALA A 9 -3.04 -23.96 21.93
CA ALA A 9 -4.47 -24.24 21.99
C ALA A 9 -4.79 -25.00 23.28
N VAL A 10 -5.88 -24.64 23.96
CA VAL A 10 -6.35 -25.30 25.18
C VAL A 10 -7.76 -25.80 24.93
N LEU A 11 -7.97 -27.10 25.10
CA LEU A 11 -9.30 -27.72 25.11
C LEU A 11 -9.68 -28.02 26.55
N PHE A 12 -10.90 -27.62 26.93
CA PHE A 12 -11.50 -27.96 28.22
C PHE A 12 -12.56 -29.05 28.03
N ASP A 13 -12.49 -30.11 28.85
CA ASP A 13 -13.62 -30.98 29.15
C ASP A 13 -13.97 -30.80 30.64
N SER A 14 -15.25 -30.90 30.96
CA SER A 14 -15.85 -30.51 32.24
C SER A 14 -15.95 -31.65 33.26
N LYS A 15 -15.60 -32.90 32.89
CA LYS A 15 -15.91 -34.10 33.71
C LYS A 15 -14.80 -35.16 33.80
N LYS A 16 -13.58 -34.77 34.23
CA LYS A 16 -12.66 -35.62 35.02
C LYS A 16 -11.46 -34.81 35.55
N VAL A 17 -10.93 -35.21 36.72
CA VAL A 17 -9.68 -34.68 37.27
C VAL A 17 -8.54 -35.64 36.92
N THR A 18 -7.78 -35.33 35.87
CA THR A 18 -6.55 -36.04 35.51
C THR A 18 -5.55 -35.08 34.85
N PHE A 19 -4.27 -35.47 34.82
CA PHE A 19 -3.12 -34.64 34.46
C PHE A 19 -3.24 -33.79 33.18
N LEU A 20 -2.74 -32.55 33.22
CA LEU A 20 -2.42 -31.77 32.02
C LEU A 20 -1.35 -32.50 31.20
N ILE A 21 -1.62 -32.70 29.90
CA ILE A 21 -0.61 -33.02 28.89
C ILE A 21 -0.48 -31.83 27.96
N VAL A 22 0.63 -31.09 28.07
CA VAL A 22 0.92 -29.95 27.18
C VAL A 22 1.57 -30.47 25.90
N ILE A 23 0.79 -30.59 24.83
CA ILE A 23 1.31 -30.99 23.50
C ILE A 23 1.92 -29.76 22.81
N VAL A 24 3.24 -29.64 22.87
CA VAL A 24 4.00 -28.57 22.17
C VAL A 24 4.28 -29.00 20.72
N LEU A 25 3.49 -28.51 19.77
CA LEU A 25 3.73 -28.72 18.33
C LEU A 25 4.72 -27.70 17.76
N THR A 26 6.02 -27.95 17.90
CA THR A 26 7.06 -27.20 17.18
C THR A 26 7.14 -27.63 15.71
N VAL A 27 6.44 -26.91 14.83
CA VAL A 27 6.64 -27.00 13.37
C VAL A 27 7.98 -26.36 13.00
N LYS A 28 8.84 -27.12 12.32
CA LYS A 28 10.20 -26.70 11.96
C LYS A 28 10.35 -26.67 10.43
N PHE A 29 10.17 -25.49 9.83
CA PHE A 29 10.51 -25.30 8.42
C PHE A 29 12.03 -25.25 8.23
N SER A 30 12.56 -26.25 7.52
CA SER A 30 13.92 -26.21 6.96
C SER A 30 13.89 -25.49 5.61
N PRO A 31 14.94 -24.74 5.23
CA PRO A 31 15.09 -24.30 3.84
C PRO A 31 15.31 -25.51 2.93
N VAL A 32 14.68 -25.50 1.75
CA VAL A 32 15.03 -26.42 0.67
C VAL A 32 16.19 -25.81 -0.11
N THR A 33 17.34 -26.47 -0.09
CA THR A 33 18.50 -26.16 -0.95
C THR A 33 18.90 -27.42 -1.71
N GLU A 34 19.42 -27.22 -2.92
CA GLU A 34 19.59 -28.24 -3.95
C GLU A 34 20.52 -29.39 -3.56
N THR A 35 20.21 -30.59 -4.08
CA THR A 35 21.09 -31.77 -4.00
C THR A 35 21.43 -32.27 -5.41
N GLY A 36 22.71 -32.31 -5.79
CA GLY A 36 23.12 -32.99 -7.02
C GLY A 36 24.37 -32.42 -7.68
N SER A 37 25.56 -32.74 -7.17
CA SER A 37 26.81 -32.62 -7.94
C SER A 37 27.74 -33.80 -7.68
N ALA A 38 28.42 -34.29 -8.73
CA ALA A 38 29.56 -35.21 -8.60
C ALA A 38 30.36 -35.32 -9.92
N ALA A 39 31.60 -34.80 -9.91
CA ALA A 39 32.75 -35.24 -10.73
C ALA A 39 32.67 -35.07 -12.28
N THR A 40 33.79 -35.05 -13.05
CA THR A 40 35.20 -35.30 -12.70
C THR A 40 36.19 -34.47 -13.55
N LYS A 41 37.23 -33.91 -12.89
CA LYS A 41 38.65 -33.70 -13.31
C LYS A 41 39.09 -33.47 -14.79
N LEU A 42 40.07 -32.53 -14.92
CA LEU A 42 41.14 -32.40 -15.96
C LEU A 42 40.67 -31.89 -17.36
N THR A 43 41.43 -31.12 -18.17
CA THR A 43 42.78 -30.53 -18.05
C THR A 43 43.00 -29.25 -18.90
N LYS A 44 43.88 -28.34 -18.43
CA LYS A 44 44.87 -27.49 -19.15
C LYS A 44 44.57 -26.75 -20.49
N GLN A 45 44.94 -25.45 -20.45
CA GLN A 45 45.69 -24.64 -21.44
C GLN A 45 45.00 -23.94 -22.64
N ASN A 46 45.29 -22.63 -22.73
CA ASN A 46 45.65 -21.77 -23.88
C ASN A 46 45.22 -22.23 -25.30
N SER A 47 44.67 -21.35 -26.17
CA SER A 47 45.35 -20.11 -26.57
C SER A 47 44.54 -19.19 -27.52
N ASN A 48 44.97 -17.92 -27.58
CA ASN A 48 44.85 -16.87 -28.61
C ASN A 48 44.11 -17.10 -29.95
N SER A 49 43.60 -15.96 -30.45
CA SER A 49 43.46 -15.61 -31.89
C SER A 49 42.28 -16.28 -32.64
N ARG A 50 41.79 -15.81 -33.80
CA ARG A 50 41.81 -14.50 -34.50
C ARG A 50 40.90 -14.68 -35.74
N SER A 51 40.19 -13.62 -36.18
CA SER A 51 39.61 -13.51 -37.55
C SER A 51 38.60 -14.62 -37.97
N SER A 52 37.84 -14.54 -39.07
CA SER A 52 37.29 -13.41 -39.84
C SER A 52 36.27 -13.97 -40.84
N HIS A 53 35.23 -13.19 -41.19
CA HIS A 53 34.46 -13.32 -42.44
C HIS A 53 33.67 -14.65 -42.63
N SER A 54 32.68 -14.76 -43.52
CA SER A 54 31.73 -13.79 -44.11
C SER A 54 30.67 -14.55 -44.93
N LYS A 55 29.56 -13.89 -45.30
CA LYS A 55 28.65 -14.28 -46.41
C LYS A 55 27.73 -15.49 -46.10
N ASP A 56 26.42 -15.35 -46.29
CA ASP A 56 25.61 -15.66 -47.50
C ASP A 56 25.35 -17.18 -47.63
N SER A 57 24.16 -17.71 -47.97
CA SER A 57 22.79 -17.14 -48.15
C SER A 57 21.78 -18.30 -48.41
N VAL A 58 20.58 -18.01 -48.94
CA VAL A 58 19.78 -18.90 -49.83
C VAL A 58 18.98 -20.10 -49.24
N LEU A 59 17.65 -19.86 -49.12
CA LEU A 59 16.47 -20.67 -49.59
C LEU A 59 16.22 -22.16 -49.19
N LYS A 60 14.97 -22.39 -48.69
CA LYS A 60 13.95 -23.45 -48.99
C LYS A 60 14.38 -24.94 -49.16
N PHE A 61 13.65 -25.94 -48.63
CA PHE A 61 12.43 -26.51 -49.27
C PHE A 61 11.60 -27.48 -48.36
N THR A 62 10.27 -27.33 -48.39
CA THR A 62 9.13 -28.30 -48.33
C THR A 62 9.06 -29.60 -47.49
N HIS A 63 7.91 -29.73 -46.78
CA HIS A 63 6.96 -30.87 -46.64
C HIS A 63 7.36 -32.36 -46.87
N THR A 64 6.91 -33.24 -45.95
CA THR A 64 5.91 -34.34 -46.15
C THR A 64 5.61 -35.06 -44.81
N THR A 65 4.41 -34.97 -44.22
CA THR A 65 3.26 -35.92 -44.28
C THR A 65 3.47 -37.39 -43.86
N SER A 66 2.77 -37.83 -42.81
CA SER A 66 2.23 -39.22 -42.69
C SER A 66 0.96 -39.23 -41.81
N ARG A 67 0.23 -40.36 -41.75
CA ARG A 67 -1.21 -40.42 -41.35
C ARG A 67 -1.65 -41.83 -40.92
N THR A 68 -2.36 -41.97 -39.79
CA THR A 68 -3.07 -43.24 -39.41
C THR A 68 -4.32 -42.97 -38.54
N ARG A 69 -5.18 -43.98 -38.36
CA ARG A 69 -6.53 -43.91 -37.72
C ARG A 69 -6.76 -45.10 -36.77
N ARG A 70 -7.61 -44.93 -35.73
CA ARG A 70 -8.86 -45.71 -35.51
C ARG A 70 -9.63 -45.28 -34.23
N ASN A 71 -10.95 -45.10 -34.38
CA ASN A 71 -12.11 -45.69 -33.64
C ASN A 71 -11.98 -46.04 -32.13
N SER A 72 -13.00 -45.96 -31.24
CA SER A 72 -14.46 -45.63 -31.31
C SER A 72 -15.09 -45.81 -29.89
N SER A 73 -16.26 -45.32 -29.44
CA SER A 73 -17.25 -44.29 -29.90
C SER A 73 -18.43 -44.19 -28.87
N LYS A 74 -19.28 -43.14 -28.96
CA LYS A 74 -20.47 -42.81 -28.13
C LYS A 74 -20.14 -42.14 -26.77
N SER A 75 -20.94 -41.23 -26.21
CA SER A 75 -22.26 -40.66 -26.60
C SER A 75 -22.29 -39.11 -26.58
N LEU A 76 -23.44 -38.48 -26.82
CA LEU A 76 -23.59 -37.04 -27.11
C LEU A 76 -23.58 -36.13 -25.86
N GLY A 77 -23.04 -34.92 -26.02
CA GLY A 77 -23.16 -33.78 -25.11
C GLY A 77 -22.47 -32.53 -25.66
N GLU A 78 -23.26 -31.53 -26.06
CA GLU A 78 -22.93 -30.19 -26.63
C GLU A 78 -21.44 -29.81 -26.91
N LEU A 79 -21.13 -29.63 -28.20
CA LEU A 79 -19.84 -29.10 -28.68
C LEU A 79 -19.92 -27.59 -28.93
N ARG A 80 -19.39 -26.77 -28.00
CA ARG A 80 -18.86 -25.44 -28.34
C ARG A 80 -17.38 -25.57 -28.64
N LEU A 81 -17.00 -25.35 -29.90
CA LEU A 81 -15.61 -25.46 -30.35
C LEU A 81 -14.73 -24.33 -29.79
N PHE A 82 -13.77 -24.70 -28.95
CA PHE A 82 -12.57 -23.88 -28.74
C PHE A 82 -11.77 -23.86 -30.04
N LEU A 83 -11.73 -22.71 -30.71
CA LEU A 83 -10.66 -22.35 -31.62
C LEU A 83 -9.74 -21.36 -30.88
N THR A 84 -8.50 -21.77 -30.61
CA THR A 84 -7.44 -20.89 -30.12
C THR A 84 -6.66 -20.32 -31.30
N PRO A 85 -6.72 -19.01 -31.60
CA PRO A 85 -5.79 -18.37 -32.51
C PRO A 85 -4.44 -18.17 -31.81
N SER A 86 -3.36 -18.31 -32.58
CA SER A 86 -1.99 -18.07 -32.11
C SER A 86 -1.74 -16.60 -31.78
N THR A 87 -1.07 -16.38 -30.64
CA THR A 87 -0.17 -15.25 -30.32
C THR A 87 0.09 -14.23 -31.47
N ASN A 88 -0.67 -13.13 -31.47
CA ASN A 88 -0.18 -11.78 -31.82
C ASN A 88 -1.31 -10.73 -31.66
N SER A 89 -1.50 -10.25 -30.43
CA SER A 89 -2.23 -9.02 -30.13
C SER A 89 -1.79 -8.48 -28.78
N GLU A 90 -1.16 -7.30 -28.77
CA GLU A 90 -0.73 -6.66 -27.52
C GLU A 90 -1.90 -5.95 -26.84
N ILE A 91 -2.47 -6.63 -25.85
CA ILE A 91 -2.96 -6.05 -24.58
C ILE A 91 -3.81 -4.76 -24.75
N SER A 92 -5.02 -4.89 -25.30
CA SER A 92 -6.06 -3.85 -25.20
C SER A 92 -6.99 -4.14 -24.01
N TRP A 93 -6.56 -3.82 -22.79
CA TRP A 93 -7.46 -3.82 -21.63
C TRP A 93 -8.21 -2.49 -21.52
N ILE A 94 -9.47 -2.58 -21.94
CA ILE A 94 -10.65 -1.82 -21.52
C ILE A 94 -10.38 -0.85 -20.36
N ILE A 95 -10.40 0.45 -20.65
CA ILE A 95 -10.84 1.47 -19.69
C ILE A 95 -12.23 1.88 -20.13
N SER A 96 -13.24 1.41 -19.40
CA SER A 96 -14.63 1.82 -19.57
C SER A 96 -15.22 2.15 -18.21
N ASP A 97 -15.26 3.45 -17.89
CA ASP A 97 -16.45 4.00 -17.24
C ASP A 97 -16.62 5.50 -17.55
N GLN A 98 -17.80 6.03 -17.23
CA GLN A 98 -18.29 7.36 -17.57
C GLN A 98 -18.24 8.34 -16.38
N SER A 99 -17.91 9.59 -16.68
CA SER A 99 -18.45 10.84 -16.09
C SER A 99 -17.59 12.01 -16.58
N LYS A 100 -18.07 13.07 -17.25
CA LYS A 100 -19.38 13.75 -17.33
C LYS A 100 -19.77 14.54 -16.07
N ILE A 101 -18.85 15.42 -15.63
CA ILE A 101 -19.04 16.37 -14.52
C ILE A 101 -18.58 17.78 -14.90
N SER A 102 -19.30 18.81 -14.43
CA SER A 102 -19.11 20.23 -14.76
C SER A 102 -19.56 21.13 -13.57
N PRO A 103 -19.27 22.45 -13.58
CA PRO A 103 -17.98 23.08 -13.87
C PRO A 103 -17.62 24.19 -12.84
N ASN A 104 -16.37 24.32 -12.39
CA ASN A 104 -15.76 25.62 -12.01
C ASN A 104 -14.25 25.51 -11.62
N ILE A 105 -13.50 26.60 -11.83
CA ILE A 105 -12.11 26.87 -11.38
C ILE A 105 -11.01 25.79 -11.66
N LEU A 106 -11.07 25.10 -12.80
CA LEU A 106 -10.00 25.22 -13.81
C LEU A 106 -10.47 24.65 -15.14
N ASP A 107 -10.28 25.42 -16.21
CA ASP A 107 -10.92 25.15 -17.50
C ASP A 107 -10.05 24.22 -18.36
N GLU A 108 -9.99 22.93 -18.02
CA GLU A 108 -9.33 21.94 -18.90
C GLU A 108 -10.09 21.77 -20.23
N SER A 109 -11.36 22.20 -20.31
CA SER A 109 -12.11 22.34 -21.56
C SER A 109 -11.78 23.60 -22.39
N LYS A 110 -10.80 24.42 -21.94
CA LYS A 110 -10.10 25.44 -22.75
C LYS A 110 -8.78 24.96 -23.36
N ILE A 111 -8.35 23.72 -23.13
CA ILE A 111 -7.25 23.11 -23.89
C ILE A 111 -7.72 21.85 -24.61
N SER A 112 -8.79 22.01 -25.39
CA SER A 112 -9.32 21.02 -26.32
C SER A 112 -8.19 20.34 -27.10
N TRP A 113 -8.21 19.01 -27.11
CA TRP A 113 -7.41 18.26 -28.06
C TRP A 113 -7.96 18.49 -29.48
N ALA A 114 -7.12 18.23 -30.49
CA ALA A 114 -7.45 18.52 -31.88
C ALA A 114 -8.50 17.57 -32.48
N THR A 115 -9.78 17.83 -32.20
CA THR A 115 -10.78 17.92 -33.26
C THR A 115 -10.86 19.38 -33.72
N LEU A 116 -11.41 19.65 -34.92
CA LEU A 116 -11.23 20.94 -35.59
C LEU A 116 -12.31 21.98 -35.25
N ASP A 117 -12.91 21.84 -34.07
CA ASP A 117 -14.13 22.50 -33.62
C ASP A 117 -13.90 23.95 -33.18
N GLY A 118 -13.43 24.77 -34.12
CA GLY A 118 -13.60 26.22 -34.13
C GLY A 118 -15.06 26.67 -34.25
N ASN A 119 -16.03 25.84 -33.84
CA ASN A 119 -17.44 26.15 -33.66
C ASN A 119 -18.14 25.07 -32.79
N ARG A 120 -18.24 25.29 -31.47
CA ARG A 120 -19.17 24.51 -30.60
C ARG A 120 -20.64 24.58 -31.05
N ILE A 121 -20.97 25.52 -31.93
CA ILE A 121 -22.30 25.80 -32.50
C ILE A 121 -22.97 24.54 -33.10
N PHE A 122 -22.19 23.54 -33.56
CA PHE A 122 -22.73 22.37 -34.26
C PHE A 122 -23.02 21.13 -33.40
N LEU A 123 -22.41 20.99 -32.21
CA LEU A 123 -22.51 19.76 -31.39
C LEU A 123 -23.26 19.95 -30.06
N ASP A 124 -23.30 21.15 -29.49
CA ASP A 124 -23.99 21.43 -28.20
C ASP A 124 -25.54 21.50 -28.32
N VAL A 125 -26.13 21.29 -29.50
CA VAL A 125 -27.55 21.59 -29.78
C VAL A 125 -28.53 20.44 -29.44
N LEU A 126 -28.08 19.19 -29.35
CA LEU A 126 -28.97 18.01 -29.28
C LEU A 126 -29.20 17.38 -27.89
N ASP A 127 -28.64 17.90 -26.81
CA ASP A 127 -28.92 17.41 -25.43
C ASP A 127 -30.17 18.10 -24.80
N ARG A 128 -31.01 18.79 -25.61
CA ARG A 128 -32.25 19.49 -25.18
C ARG A 128 -33.37 19.47 -26.25
N ALA A 129 -33.93 18.29 -26.50
CA ALA A 129 -35.06 18.10 -27.42
C ALA A 129 -36.38 17.73 -26.70
N GLU A 130 -36.70 18.41 -25.59
CA GLU A 130 -38.05 18.35 -25.00
C GLU A 130 -39.01 19.27 -25.78
N ASN A 131 -40.20 18.74 -26.08
CA ASN A 131 -41.31 19.38 -26.80
C ASN A 131 -41.03 19.78 -28.27
N LYS A 132 -41.50 18.94 -29.20
CA LYS A 132 -41.62 19.30 -30.62
C LYS A 132 -42.62 20.46 -30.80
N PRO A 133 -42.34 21.48 -31.63
CA PRO A 133 -43.40 22.24 -32.28
C PRO A 133 -44.06 21.35 -33.34
N GLU A 134 -45.33 20.98 -33.12
CA GLU A 134 -46.03 20.05 -34.01
C GLU A 134 -46.24 20.65 -35.43
N GLY A 135 -46.09 19.80 -36.46
CA GLY A 135 -46.40 20.13 -37.85
C GLY A 135 -45.33 20.91 -38.65
N LEU A 136 -44.30 21.49 -38.02
CA LEU A 136 -43.30 22.33 -38.72
C LEU A 136 -42.01 21.63 -39.16
N CYS A 137 -41.67 20.47 -38.58
CA CYS A 137 -40.48 19.69 -38.93
C CYS A 137 -40.88 18.39 -39.67
N PRO A 138 -40.18 17.97 -40.75
CA PRO A 138 -40.43 16.69 -41.43
C PRO A 138 -40.33 15.49 -40.47
N GLN A 139 -41.08 14.42 -40.76
CA GLN A 139 -41.09 13.21 -39.91
C GLN A 139 -39.76 12.44 -39.98
N GLU A 140 -39.02 12.64 -41.06
CA GLU A 140 -37.69 12.08 -41.33
C GLU A 140 -36.57 12.86 -40.63
N CYS A 141 -36.88 13.95 -39.93
CA CYS A 141 -35.93 14.85 -39.29
C CYS A 141 -36.31 15.16 -37.82
N LYS A 142 -35.34 15.68 -37.07
CA LYS A 142 -35.50 16.30 -35.75
C LYS A 142 -35.04 17.74 -35.85
N CYS A 143 -35.86 18.68 -35.43
CA CYS A 143 -35.49 20.10 -35.40
C CYS A 143 -35.30 20.55 -33.94
N ASP A 144 -34.44 21.53 -33.70
CA ASP A 144 -34.33 22.19 -32.40
C ASP A 144 -35.57 23.04 -32.09
N THR A 145 -35.75 23.42 -30.82
CA THR A 145 -36.89 24.23 -30.37
C THR A 145 -36.94 25.63 -31.00
N ASN A 146 -35.80 26.19 -31.43
CA ASN A 146 -35.73 27.48 -32.11
C ASN A 146 -35.87 27.37 -33.65
N LEU A 147 -35.99 26.16 -34.20
CA LEU A 147 -36.01 25.88 -35.65
C LEU A 147 -34.83 26.52 -36.40
N THR A 148 -33.62 26.45 -35.83
CA THR A 148 -32.35 26.90 -36.40
C THR A 148 -31.49 25.75 -36.95
N TYR A 149 -31.70 24.53 -36.44
CA TYR A 149 -30.94 23.32 -36.72
C TYR A 149 -31.88 22.16 -37.05
N ALA A 150 -31.56 21.38 -38.08
CA ALA A 150 -32.24 20.14 -38.41
C ALA A 150 -31.25 18.97 -38.50
N ASP A 151 -31.53 17.91 -37.74
CA ASP A 151 -30.92 16.59 -37.89
C ASP A 151 -31.84 15.70 -38.74
N CYS A 152 -31.45 15.49 -39.98
CA CYS A 152 -32.08 14.56 -40.92
C CYS A 152 -31.17 13.36 -41.20
N SER A 153 -30.21 13.05 -40.31
CA SER A 153 -29.21 12.01 -40.53
C SER A 153 -29.72 10.58 -40.26
N GLN A 154 -28.89 9.59 -40.58
CA GLN A 154 -29.12 8.17 -40.26
C GLN A 154 -30.43 7.59 -40.85
N GLN A 155 -30.87 8.10 -42.00
CA GLN A 155 -32.01 7.54 -42.74
C GLN A 155 -31.57 6.41 -43.72
N PHE A 156 -30.28 6.07 -43.77
CA PHE A 156 -29.72 4.87 -44.43
C PHE A 156 -30.22 4.64 -45.88
N GLY A 157 -30.37 5.69 -46.68
CA GLY A 157 -30.83 5.61 -48.07
C GLY A 157 -32.33 5.74 -48.29
N ARG A 158 -33.14 5.92 -47.24
CA ARG A 158 -34.56 6.33 -47.35
C ARG A 158 -34.67 7.77 -47.86
N LEU A 159 -33.89 8.67 -47.25
CA LEU A 159 -33.92 10.11 -47.53
C LEU A 159 -32.86 10.49 -48.58
N LYS A 160 -33.20 10.33 -49.87
CA LYS A 160 -32.29 10.60 -51.02
C LYS A 160 -32.29 12.05 -51.51
N HIS A 161 -33.12 12.90 -50.94
CA HIS A 161 -33.24 14.33 -51.25
C HIS A 161 -33.48 15.09 -49.96
N ILE A 162 -33.14 16.37 -49.93
CA ILE A 162 -33.40 17.21 -48.75
C ILE A 162 -34.91 17.54 -48.71
N PRO A 163 -35.62 17.22 -47.61
CA PRO A 163 -37.06 17.51 -47.49
C PRO A 163 -37.30 19.02 -47.39
N GLN A 164 -38.56 19.45 -47.50
CA GLN A 164 -38.89 20.86 -47.24
C GLN A 164 -38.69 21.17 -45.76
N LEU A 165 -37.76 22.09 -45.47
CA LEU A 165 -37.41 22.53 -44.12
C LEU A 165 -37.85 24.00 -43.92
N PRO A 166 -38.18 24.41 -42.67
CA PRO A 166 -38.50 25.81 -42.36
C PRO A 166 -37.41 26.79 -42.80
N LEU A 167 -37.81 27.94 -43.34
CA LEU A 167 -36.90 29.02 -43.77
C LEU A 167 -36.11 29.67 -42.61
N SER A 168 -36.40 29.29 -41.36
CA SER A 168 -35.62 29.63 -40.16
C SER A 168 -34.34 28.80 -40.01
N ILE A 169 -34.27 27.60 -40.60
CA ILE A 169 -33.13 26.68 -40.48
C ILE A 169 -31.87 27.31 -41.08
N ARG A 170 -30.75 27.18 -40.36
CA ARG A 170 -29.41 27.66 -40.73
C ARG A 170 -28.42 26.50 -40.83
N TYR A 171 -28.64 25.43 -40.09
CA TYR A 171 -27.75 24.28 -40.01
C TYR A 171 -28.51 22.99 -40.31
N LEU A 172 -27.97 22.18 -41.21
CA LEU A 172 -28.55 20.89 -41.59
C LEU A 172 -27.51 19.79 -41.48
N ASN A 173 -27.80 18.78 -40.66
CA ASN A 173 -27.13 17.49 -40.69
C ASN A 173 -27.90 16.53 -41.60
N PHE A 174 -27.25 16.04 -42.64
CA PHE A 174 -27.77 15.09 -43.63
C PHE A 174 -26.80 13.90 -43.81
N SER A 175 -25.99 13.61 -42.79
CA SER A 175 -25.03 12.51 -42.81
C SER A 175 -25.67 11.12 -42.75
N PHE A 176 -24.93 10.06 -43.11
CA PHE A 176 -25.40 8.67 -43.05
C PHE A 176 -26.68 8.36 -43.87
N ASN A 177 -26.94 9.13 -44.93
CA ASN A 177 -28.13 9.02 -45.77
C ASN A 177 -27.90 8.28 -47.10
N ASN A 178 -26.70 7.77 -47.37
CA ASN A 178 -26.34 7.04 -48.59
C ASN A 178 -26.59 7.85 -49.90
N LEU A 179 -26.36 9.17 -49.85
CA LEU A 179 -26.42 10.08 -50.98
C LEU A 179 -25.17 9.93 -51.86
N THR A 180 -25.16 8.92 -52.74
CA THR A 180 -23.98 8.58 -53.56
C THR A 180 -23.63 9.59 -54.66
N SER A 181 -24.58 10.43 -55.11
CA SER A 181 -24.34 11.45 -56.14
C SER A 181 -25.35 12.60 -56.08
N ILE A 182 -24.88 13.83 -56.31
CA ILE A 182 -25.72 15.03 -56.46
C ILE A 182 -25.79 15.36 -57.95
N ASN A 183 -26.82 14.84 -58.64
CA ASN A 183 -27.00 14.92 -60.09
C ASN A 183 -27.93 16.06 -60.54
N ASP A 184 -28.41 16.86 -59.60
CA ASP A 184 -29.33 17.96 -59.83
C ASP A 184 -28.74 19.30 -59.34
N THR A 185 -28.94 20.34 -60.15
CA THR A 185 -28.62 21.73 -59.82
C THR A 185 -29.64 22.32 -58.85
N HIS A 186 -30.85 21.75 -58.78
CA HIS A 186 -31.93 22.20 -57.90
C HIS A 186 -31.96 21.49 -56.54
N PHE A 187 -31.01 20.58 -56.26
CA PHE A 187 -30.98 19.74 -55.04
C PHE A 187 -31.07 20.53 -53.73
N PHE A 188 -30.45 21.73 -53.67
CA PHE A 188 -30.47 22.60 -52.49
C PHE A 188 -31.49 23.76 -52.58
N GLN A 189 -32.37 23.79 -53.58
CA GLN A 189 -33.27 24.92 -53.82
C GLN A 189 -34.29 25.15 -52.68
N ASN A 190 -34.67 24.09 -51.94
CA ASN A 190 -35.55 24.21 -50.79
C ASN A 190 -34.87 24.78 -49.53
N VAL A 191 -33.53 24.92 -49.52
CA VAL A 191 -32.74 25.23 -48.31
C VAL A 191 -31.75 26.39 -48.50
N THR A 192 -32.11 27.38 -49.31
CA THR A 192 -31.28 28.56 -49.67
C THR A 192 -30.71 29.37 -48.48
N GLN A 193 -31.28 29.22 -47.28
CA GLN A 193 -30.89 29.98 -46.09
C GLN A 193 -29.81 29.30 -45.22
N LEU A 194 -29.32 28.12 -45.61
CA LEU A 194 -28.28 27.41 -44.86
C LEU A 194 -26.99 28.22 -44.78
N GLN A 195 -26.44 28.26 -43.57
CA GLN A 195 -25.12 28.77 -43.23
C GLN A 195 -24.13 27.61 -42.98
N GLY A 196 -24.62 26.42 -42.66
CA GLY A 196 -23.78 25.23 -42.60
C GLY A 196 -24.51 23.95 -42.96
N LEU A 197 -23.79 23.01 -43.57
CA LEU A 197 -24.30 21.75 -44.09
C LEU A 197 -23.32 20.62 -43.78
N ASP A 198 -23.81 19.55 -43.18
CA ASP A 198 -23.09 18.27 -43.09
C ASP A 198 -23.72 17.25 -44.04
N ILE A 199 -22.92 16.74 -44.98
CA ILE A 199 -23.25 15.64 -45.89
C ILE A 199 -22.19 14.51 -45.80
N SER A 200 -21.51 14.40 -44.66
CA SER A 200 -20.52 13.35 -44.38
C SER A 200 -21.13 11.94 -44.37
N ASN A 201 -20.31 10.89 -44.49
CA ASN A 201 -20.74 9.48 -44.42
C ASN A 201 -21.88 9.12 -45.41
N ASN A 202 -21.90 9.71 -46.61
CA ASN A 202 -22.96 9.49 -47.60
C ASN A 202 -22.55 8.60 -48.79
N GLY A 203 -21.27 8.26 -48.92
CA GLY A 203 -20.75 7.57 -50.09
C GLY A 203 -20.70 8.44 -51.36
N LEU A 204 -20.73 9.77 -51.18
CA LEU A 204 -20.86 10.74 -52.27
C LEU A 204 -19.63 10.72 -53.19
N ASN A 205 -19.79 10.31 -54.45
CA ASN A 205 -18.69 10.21 -55.42
C ASN A 205 -18.70 11.32 -56.50
N TYR A 206 -19.87 11.91 -56.76
CA TYR A 206 -20.07 12.90 -57.81
C TYR A 206 -20.93 14.07 -57.34
N VAL A 207 -20.51 15.28 -57.70
CA VAL A 207 -21.27 16.52 -57.52
C VAL A 207 -21.33 17.22 -58.87
N LYS A 208 -22.54 17.51 -59.35
CA LYS A 208 -22.76 18.24 -60.60
C LYS A 208 -22.29 19.70 -60.48
N PRO A 209 -21.66 20.27 -61.53
CA PRO A 209 -21.32 21.69 -61.55
C PRO A 209 -22.52 22.57 -61.25
N GLY A 210 -22.34 23.59 -60.41
CA GLY A 210 -23.40 24.53 -60.04
C GLY A 210 -24.41 24.05 -59.00
N SER A 211 -24.34 22.82 -58.46
CA SER A 211 -25.32 22.34 -57.46
C SER A 211 -25.44 23.23 -56.21
N PHE A 212 -24.34 23.85 -55.76
CA PHE A 212 -24.36 24.73 -54.58
C PHE A 212 -24.82 26.18 -54.87
N THR A 213 -25.19 26.53 -56.12
CA THR A 213 -25.57 27.91 -56.48
C THR A 213 -26.77 28.46 -55.71
N ALA A 214 -27.69 27.59 -55.25
CA ALA A 214 -28.84 27.98 -54.46
C ALA A 214 -28.50 28.40 -53.00
N VAL A 215 -27.40 27.91 -52.44
CA VAL A 215 -27.02 28.12 -51.03
C VAL A 215 -25.96 29.20 -50.87
N THR A 216 -26.28 30.40 -51.38
CA THR A 216 -25.40 31.58 -51.38
C THR A 216 -24.97 32.06 -49.98
N LYS A 217 -25.62 31.59 -48.91
CA LYS A 217 -25.28 31.89 -47.51
C LYS A 217 -24.39 30.84 -46.83
N LEU A 218 -24.01 29.76 -47.52
CA LEU A 218 -23.26 28.64 -46.94
C LEU A 218 -21.83 29.04 -46.54
N GLN A 219 -21.52 28.92 -45.24
CA GLN A 219 -20.23 29.27 -44.64
C GLN A 219 -19.45 28.02 -44.20
N GLY A 220 -20.13 26.98 -43.71
CA GLY A 220 -19.52 25.71 -43.29
C GLY A 220 -20.00 24.53 -44.13
N LEU A 221 -19.08 23.66 -44.56
CA LEU A 221 -19.44 22.42 -45.26
C LEU A 221 -18.58 21.26 -44.76
N PHE A 222 -19.23 20.15 -44.40
CA PHE A 222 -18.58 18.90 -44.00
C PHE A 222 -18.82 17.83 -45.08
N LEU A 223 -17.73 17.26 -45.59
CA LEU A 223 -17.71 16.27 -46.68
C LEU A 223 -17.06 14.94 -46.26
N SER A 224 -16.75 14.77 -44.98
CA SER A 224 -15.92 13.67 -44.46
C SER A 224 -16.53 12.28 -44.74
N TYR A 225 -15.71 11.24 -44.87
CA TYR A 225 -16.17 9.87 -45.16
C TYR A 225 -17.06 9.75 -46.42
N ASN A 226 -16.63 10.40 -47.51
CA ASN A 226 -17.26 10.32 -48.82
C ASN A 226 -16.27 9.90 -49.92
N ASN A 227 -16.78 9.52 -51.08
CA ASN A 227 -16.00 8.99 -52.19
C ASN A 227 -15.54 10.07 -53.20
N LEU A 228 -15.29 11.29 -52.71
CA LEU A 228 -14.97 12.46 -53.54
C LEU A 228 -13.50 12.49 -53.96
N ASN A 229 -13.25 12.90 -55.21
CA ASN A 229 -11.91 13.13 -55.75
C ASN A 229 -11.68 14.61 -56.10
N TYR A 230 -10.44 14.97 -56.46
CA TYR A 230 -10.05 16.33 -56.86
C TYR A 230 -10.92 16.96 -57.96
N SER A 231 -11.47 16.16 -58.87
CA SER A 231 -12.33 16.61 -59.98
C SER A 231 -13.78 16.87 -59.55
N SER A 232 -14.30 16.13 -58.56
CA SER A 232 -15.64 16.38 -57.96
C SER A 232 -15.59 17.55 -56.97
N LEU A 233 -14.52 17.65 -56.17
CA LEU A 233 -14.30 18.75 -55.21
C LEU A 233 -14.11 20.11 -55.90
N ALA A 234 -13.72 20.11 -57.17
CA ALA A 234 -13.61 21.30 -58.02
C ALA A 234 -14.79 22.29 -57.89
N PHE A 235 -16.02 21.76 -57.78
CA PHE A 235 -17.27 22.53 -57.75
C PHE A 235 -17.72 22.93 -56.34
N VAL A 236 -17.16 22.29 -55.29
CA VAL A 236 -17.30 22.78 -53.90
C VAL A 236 -16.58 24.11 -53.76
N PHE A 237 -15.42 24.24 -54.40
CA PHE A 237 -14.62 25.48 -54.46
C PHE A 237 -15.19 26.54 -55.44
N GLU A 238 -16.47 26.45 -55.78
CA GLU A 238 -17.25 27.48 -56.48
C GLU A 238 -18.29 28.16 -55.55
N VAL A 239 -18.26 27.86 -54.24
CA VAL A 239 -19.04 28.57 -53.21
C VAL A 239 -18.24 29.76 -52.67
N PRO A 240 -18.59 31.03 -53.01
CA PRO A 240 -17.79 32.20 -52.64
C PRO A 240 -17.96 32.62 -51.17
N SER A 241 -19.00 32.13 -50.50
CA SER A 241 -19.34 32.40 -49.10
C SER A 241 -18.67 31.46 -48.10
N LEU A 242 -17.95 30.43 -48.57
CA LEU A 242 -17.41 29.36 -47.75
C LEU A 242 -16.23 29.85 -46.88
N ILE A 243 -16.35 29.66 -45.57
CA ILE A 243 -15.39 30.07 -44.52
C ILE A 243 -14.69 28.85 -43.90
N PHE A 244 -15.43 27.75 -43.74
CA PHE A 244 -14.97 26.48 -43.19
C PHE A 244 -15.29 25.35 -44.17
N LEU A 245 -14.30 24.51 -44.48
CA LEU A 245 -14.48 23.29 -45.26
C LEU A 245 -13.75 22.12 -44.61
N GLU A 246 -14.49 21.05 -44.35
CA GLU A 246 -13.96 19.80 -43.82
C GLU A 246 -14.03 18.66 -44.84
N MET A 247 -12.88 17.98 -45.03
CA MET A 247 -12.73 16.76 -45.81
C MET A 247 -11.82 15.78 -45.03
N ILE A 248 -12.38 15.04 -44.07
CA ILE A 248 -11.65 13.97 -43.35
C ILE A 248 -11.94 12.62 -44.01
N HIS A 249 -10.91 11.80 -44.22
CA HIS A 249 -11.06 10.40 -44.66
C HIS A 249 -11.93 10.22 -45.92
N LEU A 250 -11.48 10.76 -47.06
CA LEU A 250 -12.13 10.48 -48.35
C LEU A 250 -11.70 9.11 -48.91
N ILE A 251 -12.56 8.47 -49.72
CA ILE A 251 -12.42 7.06 -50.13
C ILE A 251 -12.54 6.91 -51.67
N PRO A 252 -11.45 6.69 -52.43
CA PRO A 252 -10.07 6.58 -51.99
C PRO A 252 -9.55 7.91 -51.43
N ALA A 253 -8.52 7.80 -50.58
CA ALA A 253 -7.79 8.94 -50.06
C ALA A 253 -7.29 9.83 -51.20
N LEU A 254 -7.37 11.15 -51.03
CA LEU A 254 -7.06 12.10 -52.11
C LEU A 254 -5.65 11.94 -52.70
N GLY A 255 -4.67 11.58 -51.88
CA GLY A 255 -3.26 11.55 -52.28
C GLY A 255 -2.68 12.96 -52.48
N PRO A 256 -1.48 13.09 -53.07
CA PRO A 256 -0.77 14.37 -53.19
C PRO A 256 -1.57 15.48 -53.87
N ILE A 257 -1.51 16.69 -53.33
CA ILE A 257 -2.27 17.85 -53.82
C ILE A 257 -1.67 18.34 -55.16
N PRO A 258 -2.45 18.41 -56.25
CA PRO A 258 -1.95 18.90 -57.54
C PRO A 258 -1.48 20.37 -57.48
N GLU A 259 -0.35 20.68 -58.11
CA GLU A 259 0.14 22.06 -58.13
C GLU A 259 -0.86 23.00 -58.82
N GLY A 260 -1.15 24.13 -58.17
CA GLY A 260 -2.08 25.13 -58.68
C GLY A 260 -3.57 24.78 -58.53
N TRP A 261 -3.94 23.69 -57.85
CA TRP A 261 -5.35 23.28 -57.65
C TRP A 261 -6.22 24.43 -57.10
N PHE A 262 -5.77 25.13 -56.06
CA PHE A 262 -6.45 26.32 -55.52
C PHE A 262 -6.27 27.58 -56.39
N SER A 263 -5.18 27.72 -57.14
CA SER A 263 -4.92 28.87 -58.01
C SER A 263 -5.93 29.00 -59.15
N GLN A 264 -6.51 27.88 -59.59
CA GLN A 264 -7.60 27.84 -60.57
C GLN A 264 -8.95 28.31 -59.97
N ARG A 265 -9.14 28.18 -58.66
CA ARG A 265 -10.41 28.42 -57.95
C ARG A 265 -10.52 29.87 -57.45
N ARG A 266 -10.71 30.80 -58.39
CA ARG A 266 -10.69 32.27 -58.14
C ARG A 266 -11.67 32.79 -57.07
N GLN A 267 -12.66 32.01 -56.64
CA GLN A 267 -13.78 32.48 -55.81
C GLN A 267 -13.58 32.29 -54.29
N ILE A 268 -12.79 31.29 -53.83
CA ILE A 268 -12.74 30.88 -52.41
C ILE A 268 -11.90 31.77 -51.48
N LYS A 269 -11.83 33.07 -51.78
CA LYS A 269 -11.09 34.08 -51.02
C LYS A 269 -11.68 34.35 -49.62
N ALA A 270 -12.83 33.75 -49.31
CA ALA A 270 -13.46 33.78 -47.99
C ALA A 270 -12.93 32.71 -47.01
N LEU A 271 -12.30 31.63 -47.51
CA LEU A 271 -11.97 30.46 -46.70
C LEU A 271 -10.95 30.78 -45.60
N GLU A 272 -11.32 30.56 -44.35
CA GLU A 272 -10.49 30.77 -43.16
C GLU A 272 -10.04 29.45 -42.51
N THR A 273 -10.79 28.36 -42.68
CA THR A 273 -10.47 27.03 -42.15
C THR A 273 -10.58 25.96 -43.23
N LEU A 274 -9.53 25.16 -43.40
CA LEU A 274 -9.48 24.03 -44.31
C LEU A 274 -8.97 22.78 -43.58
N VAL A 275 -9.72 21.68 -43.70
CA VAL A 275 -9.36 20.37 -43.16
C VAL A 275 -9.15 19.37 -44.28
N LEU A 276 -8.02 18.65 -44.20
CA LEU A 276 -7.62 17.58 -45.11
C LEU A 276 -7.09 16.37 -44.31
N HIS A 277 -7.59 16.09 -43.11
CA HIS A 277 -7.10 14.97 -42.29
C HIS A 277 -7.35 13.61 -42.95
N ASP A 278 -6.41 12.68 -42.78
CA ASP A 278 -6.57 11.27 -43.20
C ASP A 278 -6.88 11.08 -44.71
N ASN A 279 -6.17 11.83 -45.56
CA ASN A 279 -6.28 11.77 -47.02
C ASN A 279 -4.98 11.32 -47.72
N SER A 280 -4.03 10.75 -46.97
CA SER A 280 -2.75 10.22 -47.48
C SER A 280 -1.98 11.21 -48.39
N LEU A 281 -1.98 12.50 -48.06
CA LEU A 281 -1.40 13.56 -48.91
C LEU A 281 0.10 13.37 -49.20
N GLY A 282 0.84 12.66 -48.35
CA GLY A 282 2.30 12.56 -48.43
C GLY A 282 2.96 13.89 -48.08
N ASP A 283 4.04 14.26 -48.79
CA ASP A 283 4.76 15.50 -48.52
C ASP A 283 3.98 16.75 -48.96
N VAL A 284 3.84 17.71 -48.05
CA VAL A 284 2.98 18.88 -48.22
C VAL A 284 3.81 20.12 -48.53
N ASN A 285 3.43 20.85 -49.58
CA ASN A 285 4.03 22.14 -49.93
C ASN A 285 3.05 23.30 -49.71
N LEU A 286 3.34 24.16 -48.74
CA LEU A 286 2.43 25.24 -48.32
C LEU A 286 2.23 26.32 -49.39
N LYS A 287 3.13 26.43 -50.38
CA LYS A 287 2.96 27.25 -51.60
C LYS A 287 1.61 26.99 -52.28
N VAL A 288 1.09 25.76 -52.22
CA VAL A 288 -0.17 25.37 -52.86
C VAL A 288 -1.38 26.06 -52.20
N PHE A 289 -1.34 26.32 -50.89
CA PHE A 289 -2.40 27.03 -50.15
C PHE A 289 -2.30 28.56 -50.21
N ARG A 290 -1.24 29.12 -50.81
CA ARG A 290 -1.02 30.58 -50.93
C ARG A 290 -2.15 31.39 -51.58
N PRO A 291 -2.99 30.85 -52.50
CA PRO A 291 -4.18 31.56 -52.99
C PRO A 291 -5.26 31.82 -51.93
N LEU A 292 -5.22 31.09 -50.80
CA LEU A 292 -6.19 31.16 -49.71
C LEU A 292 -5.83 32.29 -48.73
N CYS A 293 -5.87 33.55 -49.21
CA CYS A 293 -5.32 34.70 -48.49
C CYS A 293 -5.90 34.96 -47.08
N LYS A 294 -7.08 34.39 -46.75
CA LYS A 294 -7.71 34.47 -45.42
C LYS A 294 -7.48 33.23 -44.53
N LEU A 295 -6.78 32.21 -44.99
CA LEU A 295 -6.62 30.95 -44.25
C LEU A 295 -5.93 31.18 -42.90
N LYS A 296 -6.68 30.95 -41.80
CA LYS A 296 -6.25 31.02 -40.40
C LYS A 296 -5.96 29.64 -39.83
N ARG A 297 -6.68 28.60 -40.26
CA ARG A 297 -6.56 27.22 -39.74
C ARG A 297 -6.35 26.23 -40.87
N LEU A 298 -5.29 25.41 -40.76
CA LEU A 298 -4.97 24.34 -41.72
C LEU A 298 -4.78 23.00 -40.99
N GLY A 299 -5.66 22.04 -41.30
CA GLY A 299 -5.63 20.67 -40.79
C GLY A 299 -5.03 19.70 -41.81
N VAL A 300 -3.84 19.17 -41.53
CA VAL A 300 -3.10 18.22 -42.39
C VAL A 300 -2.46 17.05 -41.60
N GLY A 301 -2.94 16.77 -40.38
CA GLY A 301 -2.63 15.55 -39.64
C GLY A 301 -3.17 14.26 -40.26
N TYR A 302 -2.66 13.08 -39.87
CA TYR A 302 -3.01 11.75 -40.44
C TYR A 302 -2.70 11.58 -41.94
N ASN A 303 -1.73 12.32 -42.51
CA ASN A 303 -1.47 12.33 -43.95
C ASN A 303 -0.15 11.68 -44.39
N GLU A 304 0.54 11.02 -43.47
CA GLU A 304 1.85 10.41 -43.68
C GLU A 304 2.96 11.41 -44.09
N VAL A 305 2.80 12.70 -43.76
CA VAL A 305 3.75 13.75 -44.14
C VAL A 305 5.14 13.46 -43.56
N TYR A 306 6.17 13.32 -44.42
CA TYR A 306 7.57 13.18 -44.00
C TYR A 306 8.28 14.54 -44.01
N HIS A 307 7.97 15.38 -45.00
CA HIS A 307 8.51 16.72 -45.19
C HIS A 307 7.40 17.76 -45.37
N LEU A 308 7.56 18.91 -44.71
CA LEU A 308 6.69 20.08 -44.87
C LEU A 308 7.48 21.22 -45.51
N TYR A 309 7.30 21.42 -46.81
CA TYR A 309 7.89 22.55 -47.53
C TYR A 309 7.12 23.83 -47.19
N SER A 310 7.73 24.71 -46.40
CA SER A 310 7.10 25.92 -45.90
C SER A 310 7.26 27.10 -46.86
N ASP A 311 6.21 27.90 -46.99
CA ASP A 311 6.16 29.17 -47.73
C ASP A 311 5.44 30.20 -46.83
N TYR A 312 5.48 31.48 -47.21
CA TYR A 312 4.95 32.59 -46.43
C TYR A 312 3.41 32.57 -46.35
N MET A 313 2.88 32.26 -45.16
CA MET A 313 1.46 32.15 -44.83
C MET A 313 1.05 33.25 -43.84
N PRO A 314 0.80 34.49 -44.29
CA PRO A 314 0.67 35.68 -43.43
C PRO A 314 -0.58 35.70 -42.53
N SER A 315 -1.61 34.94 -42.89
CA SER A 315 -2.90 34.89 -42.19
C SER A 315 -3.04 33.70 -41.24
N LEU A 316 -2.09 32.76 -41.27
CA LEU A 316 -2.22 31.47 -40.56
C LEU A 316 -1.99 31.65 -39.06
N GLU A 317 -2.97 31.25 -38.26
CA GLU A 317 -2.98 31.35 -36.79
C GLU A 317 -2.89 29.96 -36.12
N HIS A 318 -3.36 28.90 -36.77
CA HIS A 318 -3.34 27.52 -36.28
C HIS A 318 -2.86 26.55 -37.37
N LEU A 319 -1.86 25.72 -37.06
CA LEU A 319 -1.31 24.72 -37.98
C LEU A 319 -1.30 23.33 -37.31
N ILE A 320 -2.06 22.40 -37.88
CA ILE A 320 -2.35 21.10 -37.26
C ILE A 320 -1.73 19.98 -38.11
N LEU A 321 -0.63 19.42 -37.61
CA LEU A 321 0.26 18.45 -38.28
C LEU A 321 0.35 17.11 -37.51
N HIS A 322 -0.62 16.82 -36.63
CA HIS A 322 -0.55 15.66 -35.74
C HIS A 322 -0.65 14.31 -36.46
N THR A 323 -0.09 13.25 -35.87
CA THR A 323 -0.14 11.88 -36.41
C THR A 323 0.40 11.83 -37.84
N ASN A 324 1.63 12.31 -38.00
CA ASN A 324 2.37 12.32 -39.27
C ASN A 324 3.76 11.68 -39.05
N ARG A 325 4.64 11.74 -40.05
CA ARG A 325 5.93 11.04 -40.07
C ARG A 325 7.13 12.01 -40.04
N LEU A 326 6.93 13.28 -39.66
CA LEU A 326 7.96 14.33 -39.62
C LEU A 326 9.12 13.96 -38.68
N TYR A 327 10.37 13.97 -39.17
CA TYR A 327 11.56 13.56 -38.42
C TYR A 327 12.34 14.72 -37.75
N ASP A 328 12.27 15.91 -38.34
CA ASP A 328 12.86 17.16 -37.82
C ASP A 328 11.75 18.21 -37.66
N PHE A 329 11.99 19.22 -36.82
CA PHE A 329 11.07 20.33 -36.63
C PHE A 329 10.96 21.19 -37.91
N PRO A 330 9.75 21.61 -38.35
CA PRO A 330 9.58 22.34 -39.61
C PRO A 330 10.40 23.63 -39.75
N VAL A 331 10.78 23.95 -40.99
CA VAL A 331 11.48 25.21 -41.31
C VAL A 331 10.51 26.39 -41.16
N THR A 332 10.79 27.29 -40.22
CA THR A 332 9.88 28.42 -39.88
C THR A 332 10.44 29.80 -40.26
N CYS A 333 11.69 29.85 -40.71
CA CYS A 333 12.42 31.05 -41.11
C CYS A 333 12.72 31.05 -42.62
N ASP A 334 12.64 32.21 -43.27
CA ASP A 334 13.37 32.46 -44.53
C ASP A 334 14.87 32.66 -44.27
N TRP A 335 15.64 32.86 -45.35
CA TRP A 335 17.08 33.10 -45.28
C TRP A 335 17.50 34.45 -44.69
N HIS A 336 16.54 35.34 -44.37
CA HIS A 336 16.75 36.58 -43.61
C HIS A 336 16.32 36.45 -42.13
N ASN A 337 15.99 35.23 -41.64
CA ASN A 337 15.32 34.99 -40.36
C ASN A 337 13.93 35.63 -40.22
N LYS A 338 13.24 35.96 -41.32
CA LYS A 338 11.83 36.37 -41.28
C LYS A 338 10.93 35.14 -41.16
N SER A 339 9.90 35.25 -40.34
CA SER A 339 8.95 34.14 -40.14
C SER A 339 8.12 33.86 -41.40
N PHE A 340 8.02 32.59 -41.80
CA PHE A 340 6.98 32.14 -42.74
C PHE A 340 5.57 32.22 -42.13
N PHE A 341 5.47 32.30 -40.79
CA PHE A 341 4.25 32.13 -40.02
C PHE A 341 4.04 33.28 -39.01
N PRO A 342 4.00 34.56 -39.46
CA PRO A 342 4.10 35.72 -38.56
C PRO A 342 2.91 35.90 -37.60
N ARG A 343 1.79 35.21 -37.82
CA ARG A 343 0.59 35.23 -36.96
C ARG A 343 0.28 33.90 -36.25
N LEU A 344 1.12 32.88 -36.42
CA LEU A 344 0.85 31.55 -35.87
C LEU A 344 0.88 31.57 -34.34
N ARG A 345 -0.23 31.15 -33.73
CA ARG A 345 -0.46 31.10 -32.28
C ARG A 345 -0.40 29.67 -31.75
N GLU A 346 -0.90 28.71 -32.53
CA GLU A 346 -0.99 27.31 -32.12
C GLU A 346 -0.36 26.37 -33.16
N MET A 347 0.50 25.45 -32.70
CA MET A 347 1.15 24.46 -33.56
C MET A 347 1.07 23.07 -32.93
N TYR A 348 0.39 22.14 -33.62
CA TYR A 348 0.17 20.78 -33.16
C TYR A 348 1.08 19.83 -33.96
N LEU A 349 2.16 19.36 -33.33
CA LEU A 349 3.12 18.41 -33.90
C LEU A 349 3.10 17.05 -33.16
N ASN A 350 2.06 16.80 -32.36
CA ASN A 350 1.93 15.58 -31.58
C ASN A 350 1.79 14.32 -32.45
N ALA A 351 2.30 13.17 -31.99
CA ALA A 351 2.41 11.94 -32.77
C ALA A 351 3.18 12.15 -34.08
N ASN A 352 4.48 12.44 -33.96
CA ASN A 352 5.42 12.53 -35.08
C ASN A 352 6.75 11.86 -34.69
N SER A 353 7.72 11.85 -35.61
CA SER A 353 9.05 11.28 -35.40
C SER A 353 10.10 12.32 -34.98
N ILE A 354 9.69 13.51 -34.50
CA ILE A 354 10.61 14.64 -34.30
C ILE A 354 11.63 14.30 -33.22
N SER A 355 12.90 14.37 -33.60
CA SER A 355 14.03 13.97 -32.75
C SER A 355 14.72 15.14 -32.05
N SER A 356 14.69 16.34 -32.65
CA SER A 356 15.47 17.50 -32.21
C SER A 356 15.01 18.81 -32.88
N MET A 357 15.38 19.96 -32.29
CA MET A 357 15.12 21.31 -32.83
C MET A 357 16.43 22.02 -33.23
N LYS A 358 17.09 21.47 -34.27
CA LYS A 358 18.44 21.91 -34.72
C LYS A 358 18.45 23.31 -35.34
N LEU A 359 17.42 23.65 -36.12
CA LEU A 359 17.34 24.90 -36.87
C LEU A 359 17.01 26.12 -35.99
N THR A 360 17.27 27.31 -36.53
CA THR A 360 16.63 28.55 -36.05
C THR A 360 15.12 28.40 -36.16
N VAL A 361 14.39 28.84 -35.13
CA VAL A 361 12.92 28.86 -35.12
C VAL A 361 12.47 30.31 -35.10
N CYS A 362 11.57 30.68 -36.00
CA CYS A 362 11.07 32.04 -36.16
C CYS A 362 9.55 32.07 -35.96
N LEU A 363 9.08 31.89 -34.72
CA LEU A 363 7.65 31.83 -34.39
C LEU A 363 7.25 32.92 -33.38
N PRO A 364 7.21 34.21 -33.80
CA PRO A 364 7.08 35.35 -32.90
C PRO A 364 5.70 35.49 -32.23
N GLY A 365 4.67 34.86 -32.79
CA GLY A 365 3.29 34.89 -32.28
C GLY A 365 2.88 33.66 -31.46
N LEU A 366 3.72 32.62 -31.38
CA LEU A 366 3.28 31.30 -30.91
C LEU A 366 3.03 31.29 -29.40
N GLN A 367 1.83 30.90 -29.01
CA GLN A 367 1.34 30.80 -27.63
C GLN A 367 1.20 29.33 -27.16
N PHE A 368 0.90 28.40 -28.07
CA PHE A 368 0.72 26.97 -27.78
C PHE A 368 1.57 26.09 -28.71
N LEU A 369 2.26 25.11 -28.12
CA LEU A 369 3.05 24.11 -28.85
C LEU A 369 2.82 22.70 -28.26
N ASP A 370 2.38 21.76 -29.09
CA ASP A 370 2.26 20.34 -28.72
C ASP A 370 3.30 19.48 -29.44
N LEU A 371 4.22 18.90 -28.65
CA LEU A 371 5.28 17.96 -29.05
C LEU A 371 5.05 16.57 -28.41
N SER A 372 3.84 16.26 -27.97
CA SER A 372 3.52 14.96 -27.35
C SER A 372 3.73 13.79 -28.33
N ARG A 373 4.08 12.59 -27.86
CA ARG A 373 4.33 11.41 -28.71
C ARG A 373 5.33 11.70 -29.83
N ASN A 374 6.51 12.21 -29.48
CA ASN A 374 7.63 12.42 -30.41
C ASN A 374 8.87 11.60 -29.99
N SER A 375 9.99 11.78 -30.71
CA SER A 375 11.21 10.98 -30.59
C SER A 375 12.39 11.75 -29.95
N PHE A 376 12.11 12.80 -29.18
CA PHE A 376 13.13 13.58 -28.47
C PHE A 376 13.94 12.70 -27.51
N VAL A 377 15.27 12.80 -27.56
CA VAL A 377 16.17 12.06 -26.66
C VAL A 377 16.46 12.86 -25.39
N GLU A 378 16.67 14.17 -25.53
CA GLU A 378 16.90 15.09 -24.43
C GLU A 378 16.36 16.50 -24.73
N LEU A 379 16.03 17.25 -23.67
CA LEU A 379 15.70 18.66 -23.76
C LEU A 379 16.91 19.49 -23.32
N LEU A 380 17.58 20.10 -24.30
CA LEU A 380 18.78 20.93 -24.12
C LEU A 380 18.45 22.25 -23.39
N PRO A 381 19.45 22.90 -22.75
CA PRO A 381 19.29 24.22 -22.17
C PRO A 381 18.72 25.23 -23.17
N TRP A 382 17.78 26.06 -22.72
CA TRP A 382 17.11 27.10 -23.50
C TRP A 382 16.34 26.63 -24.76
N SER A 383 16.00 25.34 -24.86
CA SER A 383 15.24 24.76 -25.99
C SER A 383 13.97 25.55 -26.32
N PHE A 384 13.26 26.02 -25.28
CA PHE A 384 11.99 26.76 -25.39
C PHE A 384 12.11 28.24 -25.02
N SER A 385 13.32 28.80 -25.00
CA SER A 385 13.57 30.11 -24.39
C SER A 385 13.20 31.31 -25.26
N SER A 386 12.62 32.32 -24.62
CA SER A 386 12.42 33.67 -25.19
C SER A 386 13.73 34.37 -25.55
N ARG A 387 14.82 34.12 -24.81
CA ARG A 387 16.12 34.81 -25.00
C ARG A 387 16.76 34.55 -26.37
N ASN A 388 16.57 33.35 -26.90
CA ASN A 388 17.06 32.97 -28.23
C ASN A 388 16.09 33.35 -29.37
N GLN A 389 15.09 34.20 -29.07
CA GLN A 389 14.00 34.65 -29.96
C GLN A 389 13.15 33.53 -30.61
N ARG A 390 13.40 32.25 -30.30
CA ARG A 390 12.67 31.09 -30.86
C ARG A 390 11.17 31.14 -30.54
N PHE A 391 10.84 31.43 -29.28
CA PHE A 391 9.49 31.32 -28.72
C PHE A 391 9.18 32.48 -27.75
N PRO A 392 9.14 33.74 -28.21
CA PRO A 392 9.05 34.91 -27.31
C PRO A 392 7.68 35.06 -26.62
N ARG A 393 6.65 34.36 -27.09
CA ARG A 393 5.26 34.44 -26.57
C ARG A 393 4.66 33.09 -26.17
N LEU A 394 5.47 32.04 -26.04
CA LEU A 394 4.96 30.69 -25.73
C LEU A 394 4.44 30.62 -24.29
N GLU A 395 3.14 30.40 -24.14
CA GLU A 395 2.43 30.35 -22.86
C GLU A 395 2.19 28.90 -22.41
N TRP A 396 1.91 28.00 -23.35
CA TRP A 396 1.52 26.61 -23.08
C TRP A 396 2.37 25.63 -23.89
N LEU A 397 3.05 24.71 -23.19
CA LEU A 397 3.91 23.69 -23.79
C LEU A 397 3.47 22.28 -23.35
N ARG A 398 3.15 21.43 -24.32
CA ARG A 398 2.86 20.00 -24.09
C ARG A 398 3.97 19.13 -24.67
N ILE A 399 4.52 18.25 -23.83
CA ILE A 399 5.46 17.20 -24.22
C ILE A 399 5.02 15.93 -23.48
N ARG A 400 3.87 15.36 -23.85
CA ARG A 400 3.31 14.16 -23.20
C ARG A 400 3.80 12.87 -23.90
N TYR A 401 3.80 11.71 -23.23
CA TYR A 401 4.07 10.40 -23.88
C TYR A 401 5.35 10.32 -24.75
N ASN A 402 6.47 10.94 -24.37
CA ASN A 402 7.77 10.80 -25.05
C ASN A 402 8.65 9.68 -24.43
N THR A 403 8.03 8.74 -23.70
CA THR A 403 8.66 7.68 -22.87
C THR A 403 9.79 6.89 -23.54
N VAL A 404 9.63 6.57 -24.84
CA VAL A 404 10.54 5.67 -25.58
C VAL A 404 11.96 6.25 -25.69
N ARG A 405 12.09 7.59 -25.69
CA ARG A 405 13.38 8.25 -25.97
C ARG A 405 13.76 9.36 -25.00
N LEU A 406 12.82 10.09 -24.40
CA LEU A 406 13.15 11.26 -23.59
C LEU A 406 13.75 10.85 -22.24
N LYS A 407 15.08 10.85 -22.16
CA LYS A 407 15.85 10.34 -21.02
C LYS A 407 16.48 11.43 -20.16
N LYS A 408 16.52 12.68 -20.63
CA LYS A 408 17.19 13.78 -19.94
C LYS A 408 16.55 15.16 -20.19
N ILE A 409 16.38 15.93 -19.12
CA ILE A 409 16.04 17.35 -19.13
C ILE A 409 17.18 18.10 -18.45
N HIS A 410 17.85 18.99 -19.19
CA HIS A 410 18.96 19.79 -18.68
C HIS A 410 18.47 21.04 -17.93
N ARG A 411 19.38 21.69 -17.20
CA ARG A 411 19.17 23.03 -16.62
C ARG A 411 18.67 24.03 -17.64
N PHE A 412 17.75 24.91 -17.23
CA PHE A 412 17.16 25.97 -18.05
C PHE A 412 16.48 25.49 -19.34
N ALA A 413 16.12 24.21 -19.48
CA ALA A 413 15.48 23.68 -20.70
C ALA A 413 14.16 24.42 -21.03
N PHE A 414 13.38 24.75 -20.00
CA PHE A 414 12.11 25.47 -20.12
C PHE A 414 12.21 27.00 -19.96
N ALA A 415 13.39 27.56 -19.64
CA ALA A 415 13.56 28.94 -19.17
C ALA A 415 12.96 30.00 -20.14
N SER A 416 11.76 30.49 -19.83
CA SER A 416 11.01 31.43 -20.67
C SER A 416 10.17 32.40 -19.83
N GLU A 417 10.15 33.66 -20.26
CA GLU A 417 9.45 34.76 -19.59
C GLU A 417 7.93 34.82 -19.91
N SER A 418 7.44 33.94 -20.78
CA SER A 418 6.03 33.84 -21.20
C SER A 418 5.32 32.56 -20.76
N LEU A 419 6.04 31.48 -20.43
CA LEU A 419 5.45 30.19 -20.08
C LEU A 419 4.61 30.25 -18.80
N GLN A 420 3.39 29.73 -18.90
CA GLN A 420 2.38 29.63 -17.85
C GLN A 420 2.00 28.18 -17.54
N LEU A 421 2.03 27.30 -18.54
CA LEU A 421 1.75 25.86 -18.41
C LEU A 421 2.84 25.03 -19.09
N VAL A 422 3.41 24.07 -18.35
CA VAL A 422 4.27 23.00 -18.89
C VAL A 422 3.68 21.65 -18.51
N SER A 423 3.48 20.80 -19.52
CA SER A 423 2.87 19.47 -19.36
C SER A 423 3.84 18.39 -19.79
N LEU A 424 4.37 17.63 -18.82
CA LEU A 424 5.26 16.48 -18.98
C LEU A 424 4.55 15.16 -18.63
N LEU A 425 3.23 15.15 -18.77
CA LEU A 425 2.33 14.02 -18.54
C LEU A 425 2.81 12.74 -19.25
N GLU A 426 2.88 11.64 -18.51
CA GLU A 426 3.13 10.30 -19.06
C GLU A 426 4.49 10.14 -19.78
N ASN A 427 5.56 10.77 -19.26
CA ASN A 427 6.91 10.57 -19.79
C ASN A 427 7.75 9.54 -19.00
N GLN A 428 7.26 9.02 -17.86
CA GLN A 428 7.98 8.08 -17.01
C GLN A 428 9.36 8.59 -16.52
N LEU A 429 9.58 9.91 -16.52
CA LEU A 429 10.84 10.54 -16.13
C LEU A 429 11.12 10.34 -14.65
N ASN A 430 12.36 9.96 -14.31
CA ASN A 430 12.84 9.88 -12.94
C ASN A 430 13.22 11.28 -12.43
N PHE A 431 12.31 11.92 -11.69
CA PHE A 431 12.54 13.23 -11.07
C PHE A 431 13.48 13.16 -9.86
N SER A 432 13.65 12.00 -9.24
CA SER A 432 14.65 11.78 -8.18
C SER A 432 16.09 11.91 -8.73
N SER A 433 16.38 11.33 -9.90
CA SER A 433 17.73 11.35 -10.49
C SER A 433 18.09 12.66 -11.20
N GLU A 434 19.24 13.26 -10.88
CA GLU A 434 19.76 14.44 -11.59
C GLU A 434 20.25 14.13 -13.02
N SER A 435 20.60 12.88 -13.31
CA SER A 435 20.95 12.46 -14.68
C SER A 435 19.75 12.49 -15.64
N THR A 436 18.53 12.46 -15.10
CA THR A 436 17.27 12.45 -15.85
C THR A 436 16.55 13.80 -15.77
N VAL A 437 16.42 14.42 -14.59
CA VAL A 437 15.91 15.79 -14.45
C VAL A 437 16.84 16.60 -13.54
N HIS A 438 17.50 17.59 -14.12
CA HIS A 438 18.34 18.56 -13.41
C HIS A 438 17.48 19.47 -12.50
N PRO A 439 17.91 19.83 -11.28
CA PRO A 439 17.12 20.70 -10.38
C PRO A 439 16.69 22.03 -11.04
N ASP A 440 17.60 22.69 -11.76
CA ASP A 440 17.30 23.92 -12.53
C ASP A 440 16.51 23.73 -13.83
N ALA A 441 15.85 22.58 -14.08
CA ALA A 441 15.11 22.35 -15.33
C ALA A 441 14.04 23.43 -15.60
N PHE A 442 13.32 23.85 -14.55
CA PHE A 442 12.27 24.88 -14.59
C PHE A 442 12.77 26.28 -14.20
N ALA A 443 14.07 26.45 -13.90
CA ALA A 443 14.62 27.74 -13.50
C ALA A 443 14.43 28.79 -14.59
N GLY A 444 14.09 30.02 -14.21
CA GLY A 444 13.85 31.11 -15.16
C GLY A 444 12.46 31.09 -15.84
N CYS A 445 11.45 30.48 -15.22
CA CYS A 445 10.05 30.47 -15.70
C CYS A 445 9.13 31.29 -14.77
N PRO A 446 9.28 32.63 -14.66
CA PRO A 446 8.65 33.42 -13.59
C PRO A 446 7.11 33.44 -13.62
N LYS A 447 6.50 33.20 -14.77
CA LYS A 447 5.04 33.17 -14.96
C LYS A 447 4.42 31.77 -14.87
N LEU A 448 5.21 30.73 -14.57
CA LEU A 448 4.72 29.35 -14.58
C LEU A 448 3.73 29.11 -13.44
N ARG A 449 2.49 28.81 -13.78
CA ARG A 449 1.37 28.61 -12.86
C ARG A 449 0.90 27.17 -12.81
N ILE A 450 1.07 26.41 -13.88
CA ILE A 450 0.52 25.05 -14.02
C ILE A 450 1.64 24.07 -14.42
N LEU A 451 1.87 23.06 -13.58
CA LEU A 451 2.76 21.94 -13.84
C LEU A 451 1.98 20.63 -13.79
N GLN A 452 1.90 19.97 -14.95
CA GLN A 452 1.27 18.65 -15.11
C GLN A 452 2.35 17.59 -15.28
N LEU A 453 2.59 16.81 -14.23
CA LEU A 453 3.70 15.86 -14.11
C LEU A 453 3.22 14.42 -13.83
N GLN A 454 1.92 14.14 -14.00
CA GLN A 454 1.31 12.83 -13.73
C GLN A 454 1.94 11.71 -14.57
N ASN A 455 1.97 10.47 -14.05
CA ASN A 455 2.62 9.32 -14.68
C ASN A 455 4.10 9.58 -15.04
N ASN A 456 4.84 10.08 -14.05
CA ASN A 456 6.31 10.14 -14.01
C ASN A 456 6.80 9.50 -12.70
N ASN A 457 8.10 9.31 -12.54
CA ASN A 457 8.66 8.63 -11.38
C ASN A 457 9.27 9.62 -10.37
N PHE A 458 8.60 9.80 -9.24
CA PHE A 458 9.05 10.57 -8.07
C PHE A 458 9.44 9.67 -6.88
N ARG A 459 9.58 8.35 -7.11
CA ARG A 459 9.92 7.38 -6.06
C ARG A 459 11.28 7.72 -5.46
N GLY A 460 11.32 7.97 -4.15
CA GLY A 460 12.54 8.32 -3.44
C GLY A 460 13.12 9.70 -3.75
N ILE A 461 12.32 10.66 -4.20
CA ILE A 461 12.75 12.07 -4.28
C ILE A 461 13.00 12.64 -2.88
N SER A 462 14.05 13.44 -2.70
CA SER A 462 14.32 14.14 -1.44
C SER A 462 13.59 15.48 -1.37
N ASP A 463 13.24 15.92 -0.15
CA ASP A 463 12.61 17.23 0.06
C ASP A 463 13.47 18.38 -0.47
N GLU A 464 14.79 18.31 -0.32
CA GLU A 464 15.71 19.30 -0.89
C GLU A 464 15.58 19.40 -2.40
N LYS A 465 15.56 18.26 -3.12
CA LYS A 465 15.44 18.30 -4.59
C LYS A 465 14.04 18.73 -5.03
N PHE A 466 12.99 18.30 -4.32
CA PHE A 466 11.61 18.73 -4.58
C PHE A 466 11.47 20.26 -4.40
N GLN A 467 11.94 20.80 -3.28
CA GLN A 467 11.98 22.25 -3.05
C GLN A 467 12.83 22.98 -4.10
N HIS A 468 13.95 22.39 -4.55
CA HIS A 468 14.79 23.02 -5.57
C HIS A 468 14.11 23.05 -6.95
N LEU A 469 13.46 21.96 -7.37
CA LEU A 469 12.68 21.88 -8.61
C LEU A 469 11.50 22.85 -8.63
N PHE A 470 10.78 22.98 -7.51
CA PHE A 470 9.52 23.71 -7.43
C PHE A 470 9.60 24.98 -6.59
N SER A 471 9.73 24.87 -5.26
CA SER A 471 9.64 26.01 -4.33
C SER A 471 10.67 27.12 -4.58
N ARG A 472 11.89 26.78 -5.00
CA ARG A 472 12.97 27.76 -5.29
C ARG A 472 12.87 28.31 -6.72
N ASN A 473 12.59 27.45 -7.70
CA ASN A 473 12.69 27.80 -9.13
C ASN A 473 11.37 28.31 -9.75
N VAL A 474 10.21 27.91 -9.21
CA VAL A 474 8.86 28.32 -9.67
C VAL A 474 7.89 28.57 -8.50
N PRO A 475 8.19 29.50 -7.55
CA PRO A 475 7.33 29.81 -6.40
C PRO A 475 5.95 30.40 -6.77
N SER A 476 5.77 30.84 -8.02
CA SER A 476 4.51 31.37 -8.56
C SER A 476 3.48 30.29 -8.95
N LEU A 477 3.80 29.01 -8.73
CA LEU A 477 2.96 27.86 -9.09
C LEU A 477 1.61 27.85 -8.36
N GLN A 478 0.53 27.58 -9.10
CA GLN A 478 -0.86 27.56 -8.63
C GLN A 478 -1.49 26.16 -8.73
N HIS A 479 -1.15 25.39 -9.76
CA HIS A 479 -1.60 24.00 -9.95
C HIS A 479 -0.37 23.10 -10.12
N LEU A 480 -0.21 22.12 -9.22
CA LEU A 480 0.78 21.05 -9.30
C LEU A 480 0.07 19.70 -9.33
N SER A 481 0.30 18.93 -10.40
CA SER A 481 -0.32 17.62 -10.57
C SER A 481 0.73 16.51 -10.58
N LEU A 482 0.68 15.68 -9.54
CA LEU A 482 1.59 14.58 -9.23
C LEU A 482 0.82 13.25 -9.07
N SER A 483 -0.29 13.09 -9.80
CA SER A 483 -1.07 11.85 -9.80
C SER A 483 -0.28 10.70 -10.42
N TYR A 484 -0.40 9.49 -9.86
CA TYR A 484 0.29 8.29 -10.37
C TYR A 484 1.81 8.49 -10.50
N CYS A 485 2.43 9.13 -9.50
CA CYS A 485 3.86 9.49 -9.50
C CYS A 485 4.77 8.53 -8.73
N GLN A 486 4.23 7.40 -8.23
CA GLN A 486 4.94 6.39 -7.42
C GLN A 486 5.57 6.96 -6.12
N MET A 487 5.01 8.06 -5.59
CA MET A 487 5.43 8.63 -4.31
C MET A 487 4.92 7.76 -3.15
N SER A 488 5.80 7.40 -2.21
CA SER A 488 5.48 6.55 -1.05
C SER A 488 5.28 7.32 0.26
N SER A 489 5.77 8.56 0.32
CA SER A 489 5.83 9.39 1.52
C SER A 489 5.99 10.86 1.15
N ILE A 490 5.46 11.74 1.99
CA ILE A 490 5.72 13.19 2.03
C ILE A 490 6.11 13.58 3.46
N THR A 491 6.68 14.76 3.65
CA THR A 491 7.04 15.34 4.95
C THR A 491 6.36 16.70 5.13
N THR A 492 6.50 17.29 6.32
CA THR A 492 6.16 18.70 6.59
C THR A 492 7.00 19.71 5.80
N PHE A 493 8.10 19.27 5.19
CA PHE A 493 9.00 20.12 4.41
C PHE A 493 8.81 19.99 2.90
N THR A 494 8.22 18.90 2.38
CA THR A 494 8.12 18.63 0.93
C THR A 494 7.54 19.82 0.15
N PHE A 495 6.38 20.32 0.56
CA PHE A 495 5.68 21.41 -0.15
C PHE A 495 6.03 22.83 0.34
N ASN A 496 7.00 22.96 1.25
CA ASN A 496 7.32 24.25 1.87
C ASN A 496 7.77 25.28 0.82
N GLY A 497 7.26 26.51 0.94
CA GLY A 497 7.49 27.61 -0.01
C GLY A 497 6.48 27.72 -1.15
N LEU A 498 5.63 26.70 -1.41
CA LEU A 498 4.60 26.75 -2.46
C LEU A 498 3.32 27.50 -2.00
N ALA A 499 3.50 28.70 -1.45
CA ALA A 499 2.43 29.50 -0.84
C ALA A 499 1.27 29.84 -1.79
N ASN A 500 1.54 29.97 -3.09
CA ASN A 500 0.57 30.32 -4.12
C ASN A 500 -0.26 29.12 -4.64
N LEU A 501 0.04 27.90 -4.18
CA LEU A 501 -0.59 26.68 -4.71
C LEU A 501 -2.07 26.61 -4.29
N THR A 502 -2.96 26.59 -5.27
CA THR A 502 -4.42 26.46 -5.09
C THR A 502 -4.93 25.05 -5.38
N ILE A 503 -4.26 24.30 -6.26
CA ILE A 503 -4.64 22.94 -6.66
C ILE A 503 -3.45 21.99 -6.58
N LEU A 504 -3.62 20.89 -5.84
CA LEU A 504 -2.61 19.84 -5.67
C LEU A 504 -3.25 18.46 -5.89
N TYR A 505 -2.82 17.76 -6.93
CA TYR A 505 -3.24 16.37 -7.16
C TYR A 505 -2.12 15.41 -6.75
N LEU A 506 -2.44 14.49 -5.84
CA LEU A 506 -1.57 13.47 -5.24
C LEU A 506 -2.22 12.06 -5.27
N ASN A 507 -3.33 11.91 -5.99
CA ASN A 507 -4.07 10.66 -6.11
C ASN A 507 -3.30 9.56 -6.86
N GLN A 508 -3.68 8.30 -6.67
CA GLN A 508 -3.05 7.13 -7.32
C GLN A 508 -1.55 6.98 -7.01
N ASN A 509 -1.11 7.43 -5.84
CA ASN A 509 0.24 7.21 -5.32
C ASN A 509 0.25 6.06 -4.30
N ALA A 510 1.36 5.89 -3.56
CA ALA A 510 1.56 4.82 -2.59
C ALA A 510 1.72 5.35 -1.16
N PHE A 511 1.06 6.46 -0.81
CA PHE A 511 1.15 7.06 0.52
C PHE A 511 0.50 6.15 1.57
N LEU A 512 1.30 5.61 2.50
CA LEU A 512 0.83 4.80 3.64
C LEU A 512 0.25 5.65 4.78
N SER A 513 0.68 6.90 4.89
CA SER A 513 0.21 7.87 5.88
C SER A 513 0.54 9.30 5.44
N ILE A 514 -0.11 10.27 6.07
CA ILE A 514 0.10 11.70 5.86
C ILE A 514 0.56 12.30 7.19
N PRO A 515 1.76 12.90 7.28
CA PRO A 515 2.23 13.53 8.52
C PRO A 515 1.35 14.69 8.97
N ASN A 516 1.29 14.91 10.28
CA ASN A 516 0.63 16.08 10.85
C ASN A 516 1.25 17.37 10.31
N GLY A 517 0.41 18.27 9.78
CA GLY A 517 0.85 19.53 9.19
C GLY A 517 1.55 19.43 7.83
N ALA A 518 1.48 18.30 7.10
CA ALA A 518 2.17 18.10 5.82
C ALA A 518 1.83 19.14 4.73
N PHE A 519 0.69 19.81 4.85
CA PHE A 519 0.18 20.81 3.89
C PHE A 519 0.07 22.22 4.47
N ASP A 520 0.54 22.46 5.70
CA ASP A 520 0.28 23.71 6.44
C ASP A 520 0.94 24.96 5.82
N SER A 521 1.97 24.77 4.98
CA SER A 521 2.62 25.82 4.20
C SER A 521 1.82 26.26 2.95
N LEU A 522 0.79 25.49 2.55
CA LEU A 522 -0.01 25.74 1.36
C LEU A 522 -1.16 26.70 1.66
N ILE A 523 -0.80 27.95 1.97
CA ILE A 523 -1.70 28.99 2.49
C ILE A 523 -2.85 29.39 1.55
N SER A 524 -2.79 28.99 0.27
CA SER A 524 -3.80 29.26 -0.77
C SER A 524 -4.57 28.03 -1.23
N LEU A 525 -4.33 26.84 -0.64
CA LEU A 525 -4.83 25.57 -1.17
C LEU A 525 -6.36 25.48 -1.08
N LYS A 526 -6.98 25.18 -2.23
CA LYS A 526 -8.42 25.03 -2.41
C LYS A 526 -8.85 23.62 -2.78
N LEU A 527 -8.08 22.92 -3.62
CA LEU A 527 -8.41 21.59 -4.11
C LEU A 527 -7.24 20.64 -3.81
N LEU A 528 -7.50 19.57 -3.06
CA LEU A 528 -6.53 18.54 -2.74
C LEU A 528 -7.09 17.14 -3.08
N LEU A 529 -6.48 16.44 -4.03
CA LEU A 529 -6.84 15.06 -4.38
C LEU A 529 -5.83 14.09 -3.77
N LEU A 530 -6.27 13.24 -2.85
CA LEU A 530 -5.48 12.20 -2.17
C LEU A 530 -6.14 10.81 -2.30
N ASN A 531 -7.16 10.68 -3.14
CA ASN A 531 -7.84 9.42 -3.42
C ASN A 531 -6.91 8.36 -4.02
N ASP A 532 -7.33 7.10 -3.97
CA ASP A 532 -6.60 5.94 -4.52
C ASP A 532 -5.16 5.86 -3.99
N ASN A 533 -5.00 5.98 -2.67
CA ASN A 533 -3.72 5.84 -1.96
C ASN A 533 -3.83 4.72 -0.91
N LEU A 534 -2.80 4.54 -0.09
CA LEU A 534 -2.71 3.46 0.90
C LEU A 534 -2.86 3.97 2.34
N VAL A 535 -3.50 5.13 2.55
CA VAL A 535 -3.59 5.80 3.85
C VAL A 535 -4.56 5.05 4.76
N SER A 536 -4.10 4.63 5.94
CA SER A 536 -4.90 3.82 6.86
C SER A 536 -5.67 4.59 7.93
N TYR A 537 -5.27 5.84 8.23
CA TYR A 537 -5.99 6.73 9.15
C TYR A 537 -5.72 8.21 8.84
N ILE A 538 -6.62 9.08 9.29
CA ILE A 538 -6.48 10.55 9.27
C ILE A 538 -6.71 11.08 10.69
N GLY A 539 -5.73 11.79 11.24
CA GLY A 539 -5.81 12.40 12.57
C GLY A 539 -6.30 13.85 12.53
N SER A 540 -6.73 14.35 13.70
CA SER A 540 -7.19 15.73 13.87
C SER A 540 -6.13 16.81 13.60
N ALA A 541 -4.85 16.42 13.61
CA ALA A 541 -3.69 17.25 13.28
C ALA A 541 -3.11 16.98 11.87
N THR A 542 -3.66 16.03 11.11
CA THR A 542 -3.27 15.76 9.71
C THR A 542 -3.67 16.93 8.80
N PHE A 543 -4.87 17.48 9.02
CA PHE A 543 -5.34 18.71 8.37
C PHE A 543 -5.68 19.75 9.44
N ASN A 544 -4.85 20.81 9.55
CA ASN A 544 -5.05 21.82 10.59
C ASN A 544 -6.38 22.58 10.42
N ALA A 545 -6.83 23.28 11.46
CA ALA A 545 -8.14 23.93 11.47
C ALA A 545 -8.32 24.98 10.35
N ARG A 546 -7.26 25.72 10.00
CA ARG A 546 -7.26 26.69 8.89
C ARG A 546 -7.42 25.96 7.55
N LEU A 547 -6.64 24.91 7.32
CA LEU A 547 -6.65 24.15 6.07
C LEU A 547 -8.05 23.56 5.80
N ARG A 548 -8.69 23.03 6.84
CA ARG A 548 -10.07 22.51 6.77
C ARG A 548 -11.15 23.58 6.52
N GLN A 549 -10.85 24.85 6.76
CA GLN A 549 -11.76 25.98 6.50
C GLN A 549 -11.51 26.65 5.14
N GLN A 550 -10.30 26.57 4.59
CA GLN A 550 -9.96 27.20 3.30
C GLN A 550 -10.19 26.28 2.09
N LEU A 551 -10.15 24.95 2.26
CA LEU A 551 -10.38 23.98 1.18
C LEU A 551 -11.83 24.04 0.66
N ASP A 552 -11.97 24.06 -0.66
CA ASP A 552 -13.24 23.94 -1.37
C ASP A 552 -13.56 22.49 -1.77
N SER A 553 -12.54 21.62 -1.87
CA SER A 553 -12.70 20.18 -2.15
C SER A 553 -11.50 19.34 -1.68
N LEU A 554 -11.78 18.19 -1.07
CA LEU A 554 -10.81 17.21 -0.58
C LEU A 554 -11.26 15.77 -0.91
N ALA A 555 -10.59 15.10 -1.85
CA ALA A 555 -10.88 13.70 -2.16
C ALA A 555 -9.96 12.76 -1.37
N LEU A 556 -10.54 11.83 -0.61
CA LEU A 556 -9.82 10.82 0.19
C LEU A 556 -10.37 9.40 0.01
N ASN A 557 -11.37 9.20 -0.86
CA ASN A 557 -11.94 7.90 -1.21
C ASN A 557 -10.90 6.94 -1.81
N GLY A 558 -11.19 5.64 -1.88
CA GLY A 558 -10.23 4.64 -2.39
C GLY A 558 -8.95 4.48 -1.56
N ASN A 559 -8.93 4.94 -0.30
CA ASN A 559 -7.84 4.73 0.65
C ASN A 559 -8.11 3.54 1.57
N MET A 560 -7.05 2.97 2.14
CA MET A 560 -7.06 1.73 2.91
C MET A 560 -7.43 1.93 4.39
N PHE A 561 -8.51 2.66 4.68
CA PHE A 561 -8.87 3.07 6.05
C PHE A 561 -9.15 1.88 6.97
N THR A 562 -8.43 1.80 8.09
CA THR A 562 -8.71 0.84 9.17
C THR A 562 -9.85 1.40 10.02
N CYS A 563 -11.01 0.75 9.99
CA CYS A 563 -12.14 1.13 10.83
C CYS A 563 -11.96 0.57 12.25
N ASP A 564 -11.34 1.41 13.08
CA ASP A 564 -11.13 1.24 14.52
C ASP A 564 -11.41 2.57 15.26
N CYS A 565 -10.97 2.70 16.52
CA CYS A 565 -11.15 3.92 17.31
C CYS A 565 -10.49 5.18 16.72
N ASN A 566 -9.47 5.05 15.87
CA ASN A 566 -8.76 6.18 15.26
C ASN A 566 -9.58 6.83 14.13
N VAL A 567 -10.38 6.04 13.40
CA VAL A 567 -11.15 6.54 12.26
C VAL A 567 -12.34 7.41 12.67
N LEU A 568 -12.83 7.26 13.90
CA LEU A 568 -14.05 7.92 14.41
C LEU A 568 -13.99 9.46 14.29
N TRP A 569 -12.81 10.06 14.44
CA TRP A 569 -12.64 11.50 14.23
C TRP A 569 -12.82 11.89 12.75
N PHE A 570 -12.23 11.12 11.83
CA PHE A 570 -12.36 11.35 10.40
C PHE A 570 -13.79 11.12 9.92
N GLN A 571 -14.46 10.06 10.41
CA GLN A 571 -15.86 9.77 10.18
C GLN A 571 -16.77 10.95 10.59
N ALA A 572 -16.58 11.50 11.79
CA ALA A 572 -17.35 12.65 12.28
C ALA A 572 -17.09 13.92 11.45
N TRP A 573 -15.85 14.13 10.98
CA TRP A 573 -15.51 15.26 10.10
C TRP A 573 -16.12 15.09 8.70
N LEU A 574 -16.07 13.88 8.13
CA LEU A 574 -16.67 13.49 6.85
C LEU A 574 -18.20 13.70 6.85
N ALA A 575 -18.89 13.20 7.88
CA ALA A 575 -20.34 13.36 8.05
C ALA A 575 -20.78 14.83 8.21
N SER A 576 -19.98 15.65 8.89
CA SER A 576 -20.30 17.08 9.11
C SER A 576 -19.95 18.00 7.94
N ASN A 577 -19.20 17.52 6.94
CA ASN A 577 -18.69 18.34 5.82
C ASN A 577 -18.91 17.65 4.46
N TYR A 578 -20.08 17.05 4.25
CA TYR A 578 -20.37 16.18 3.10
C TYR A 578 -19.93 16.75 1.73
N SER A 579 -20.19 18.04 1.47
CA SER A 579 -19.85 18.73 0.21
C SER A 579 -18.35 18.94 -0.03
N LEU A 580 -17.53 18.97 1.03
CA LEU A 580 -16.06 19.03 0.91
C LEU A 580 -15.49 17.73 0.34
N PHE A 581 -16.09 16.59 0.71
CA PHE A 581 -15.61 15.24 0.42
C PHE A 581 -16.29 14.57 -0.77
N HIS A 582 -17.47 15.07 -1.16
CA HIS A 582 -18.22 14.67 -2.34
C HIS A 582 -18.41 15.89 -3.26
N PRO A 583 -17.32 16.46 -3.81
CA PRO A 583 -17.46 17.31 -4.99
C PRO A 583 -18.13 16.46 -6.09
N PRO A 584 -18.88 17.06 -7.04
CA PRO A 584 -19.68 16.28 -8.00
C PRO A 584 -18.84 15.39 -8.92
N TYR A 585 -17.51 15.51 -8.87
CA TYR A 585 -16.49 14.78 -9.62
C TYR A 585 -16.10 13.42 -9.00
N VAL A 586 -16.59 13.10 -7.80
CA VAL A 586 -16.18 11.91 -7.03
C VAL A 586 -17.41 11.05 -6.72
N TYR A 587 -17.49 9.89 -7.36
CA TYR A 587 -18.57 8.90 -7.20
C TYR A 587 -18.19 7.67 -6.36
N SER A 588 -16.93 7.56 -5.93
CA SER A 588 -16.44 6.44 -5.13
C SER A 588 -16.63 6.72 -3.64
N GLU A 589 -17.23 5.75 -2.96
CA GLU A 589 -17.54 5.82 -1.54
C GLU A 589 -16.31 5.55 -0.66
N TYR A 590 -16.44 5.84 0.64
CA TYR A 590 -15.39 5.67 1.65
C TYR A 590 -15.61 4.33 2.36
N SER A 591 -14.70 3.37 2.21
CA SER A 591 -14.86 1.99 2.71
C SER A 591 -13.85 1.59 3.79
N CYS A 592 -14.21 0.57 4.59
CA CYS A 592 -13.37 0.00 5.64
C CYS A 592 -12.48 -1.13 5.11
N ALA A 593 -11.16 -0.93 5.06
CA ALA A 593 -10.21 -1.93 4.55
C ALA A 593 -10.10 -3.20 5.41
N ASN A 594 -10.41 -3.10 6.71
CA ASN A 594 -10.47 -4.22 7.64
C ASN A 594 -11.86 -4.90 7.73
N LEU A 595 -12.89 -4.33 7.10
CA LEU A 595 -14.28 -4.80 7.17
C LEU A 595 -14.91 -4.79 5.76
N PRO A 596 -14.70 -5.85 4.95
CA PRO A 596 -15.13 -5.89 3.56
C PRO A 596 -16.64 -5.66 3.40
N GLY A 597 -17.02 -4.73 2.52
CA GLY A 597 -18.42 -4.39 2.27
C GLY A 597 -19.09 -3.51 3.33
N ILE A 598 -18.31 -2.90 4.24
CA ILE A 598 -18.81 -1.88 5.18
C ILE A 598 -18.19 -0.52 4.80
N ASP A 599 -19.07 0.46 4.63
CA ASP A 599 -18.67 1.85 4.40
C ASP A 599 -18.31 2.54 5.70
N LEU A 600 -17.39 3.49 5.64
CA LEU A 600 -17.00 4.34 6.76
C LEU A 600 -18.20 5.12 7.34
N MET A 601 -19.21 5.45 6.52
CA MET A 601 -20.45 6.08 7.00
C MET A 601 -21.38 5.11 7.75
N HIS A 602 -21.31 3.82 7.45
CA HIS A 602 -22.12 2.75 8.07
C HIS A 602 -21.42 2.06 9.24
N PHE A 603 -20.11 2.27 9.41
CA PHE A 603 -19.34 1.79 10.57
C PHE A 603 -19.84 2.43 11.88
N TYR A 604 -20.03 1.62 12.92
CA TYR A 604 -20.36 2.10 14.26
C TYR A 604 -19.55 1.35 15.32
N LEU A 605 -18.96 2.09 16.24
CA LEU A 605 -18.21 1.55 17.38
C LEU A 605 -18.66 2.28 18.65
N ALA A 606 -19.00 1.54 19.69
CA ALA A 606 -19.48 2.13 20.94
C ALA A 606 -18.36 2.97 21.59
N PRO A 607 -18.61 4.23 22.03
CA PRO A 607 -17.56 5.08 22.59
C PRO A 607 -16.82 4.46 23.79
N GLN A 608 -17.52 3.64 24.59
CA GLN A 608 -16.95 2.88 25.71
C GLN A 608 -15.84 1.91 25.27
N SER A 609 -15.95 1.31 24.08
CA SER A 609 -14.92 0.41 23.53
C SER A 609 -13.60 1.11 23.21
N CYS A 610 -13.61 2.43 23.04
CA CYS A 610 -12.43 3.26 22.78
C CYS A 610 -11.90 3.99 24.02
N LEU A 611 -12.61 3.90 25.15
CA LEU A 611 -12.25 4.55 26.41
C LEU A 611 -11.46 3.66 27.37
N LEU A 612 -11.29 2.37 27.06
CA LEU A 612 -10.47 1.41 27.81
C LEU A 612 -9.02 1.39 27.27
N PRO A 613 -8.03 1.99 27.96
CA PRO A 613 -6.65 1.97 27.50
C PRO A 613 -5.97 0.64 27.84
N HIS A 614 -5.00 0.22 27.03
CA HIS A 614 -4.17 -0.96 27.35
C HIS A 614 -3.46 -0.88 28.73
N GLN A 615 -3.25 0.32 29.26
CA GLN A 615 -2.66 0.57 30.59
C GLN A 615 -3.48 -0.08 31.71
N ASP A 616 -4.82 0.08 31.70
CA ASP A 616 -5.68 -0.34 32.81
C ASP A 616 -5.81 -1.86 32.88
N TYR A 617 -5.83 -2.52 31.71
CA TYR A 617 -5.76 -3.99 31.63
C TYR A 617 -4.43 -4.52 32.22
N ILE A 618 -3.30 -3.87 31.92
CA ILE A 618 -2.01 -4.22 32.51
C ILE A 618 -2.05 -4.04 34.03
N PHE A 619 -2.63 -2.95 34.53
CA PHE A 619 -2.79 -2.70 35.98
C PHE A 619 -3.62 -3.81 36.66
N VAL A 620 -4.73 -4.23 36.07
CA VAL A 620 -5.56 -5.34 36.60
C VAL A 620 -4.79 -6.67 36.61
N VAL A 621 -4.06 -7.00 35.54
CA VAL A 621 -3.26 -8.24 35.48
C VAL A 621 -2.10 -8.21 36.48
N VAL A 622 -1.44 -7.06 36.67
CA VAL A 622 -0.40 -6.86 37.68
C VAL A 622 -0.97 -6.97 39.09
N ALA A 623 -2.14 -6.38 39.37
CA ALA A 623 -2.80 -6.50 40.66
C ALA A 623 -3.19 -7.96 40.99
N LEU A 624 -3.77 -8.69 40.03
CA LEU A 624 -4.14 -10.09 40.21
C LEU A 624 -2.91 -11.01 40.39
N THR A 625 -1.83 -10.78 39.65
CA THR A 625 -0.59 -11.57 39.79
C THR A 625 0.16 -11.24 41.08
N LEU A 626 0.18 -9.98 41.53
CA LEU A 626 0.70 -9.61 42.85
C LEU A 626 -0.13 -10.21 44.00
N MET A 627 -1.46 -10.22 43.88
CA MET A 627 -2.35 -10.86 44.85
C MET A 627 -2.09 -12.38 44.94
N PHE A 628 -1.92 -13.06 43.80
CA PHE A 628 -1.58 -14.49 43.76
C PHE A 628 -0.18 -14.78 44.32
N ALA A 629 0.81 -13.93 44.00
CA ALA A 629 2.16 -14.01 44.56
C ALA A 629 2.16 -13.78 46.08
N ALA A 630 1.40 -12.80 46.59
CA ALA A 630 1.24 -12.57 48.01
C ALA A 630 0.54 -13.74 48.73
N MET A 631 -0.49 -14.35 48.12
CA MET A 631 -1.17 -15.51 48.70
C MET A 631 -0.27 -16.76 48.73
N THR A 632 0.49 -17.02 47.66
CA THR A 632 1.46 -18.14 47.63
C THR A 632 2.64 -17.91 48.56
N LEU A 633 3.12 -16.67 48.71
CA LEU A 633 4.11 -16.29 49.72
C LEU A 633 3.57 -16.49 51.14
N ALA A 634 2.34 -16.07 51.44
CA ALA A 634 1.71 -16.29 52.74
C ALA A 634 1.56 -17.79 53.07
N VAL A 635 1.14 -18.62 52.11
CA VAL A 635 1.02 -20.08 52.29
C VAL A 635 2.37 -20.75 52.51
N THR A 636 3.41 -20.34 51.78
CA THR A 636 4.77 -20.89 51.96
C THR A 636 5.41 -20.45 53.27
N LEU A 637 5.30 -19.16 53.66
CA LEU A 637 5.75 -18.67 54.96
C LEU A 637 5.01 -19.37 56.12
N TYR A 638 3.71 -19.63 55.98
CA TYR A 638 2.95 -20.40 56.97
C TYR A 638 3.44 -21.85 57.07
N ARG A 639 3.61 -22.55 55.92
CA ARG A 639 4.05 -23.95 55.88
C ARG A 639 5.46 -24.13 56.47
N TYR A 640 6.39 -23.21 56.21
CA TYR A 640 7.78 -23.30 56.67
C TYR A 640 8.06 -22.51 57.96
N ARG A 641 7.02 -22.04 58.66
CA ARG A 641 7.14 -21.18 59.86
C ARG A 641 8.09 -21.68 60.95
N TRP A 642 8.20 -23.00 61.13
CA TRP A 642 9.09 -23.60 62.14
C TRP A 642 10.56 -23.59 61.71
N HIS A 643 10.86 -23.94 60.45
CA HIS A 643 12.21 -23.84 59.88
C HIS A 643 12.70 -22.38 59.82
N ILE A 644 11.81 -21.44 59.48
CA ILE A 644 12.13 -20.00 59.49
C ILE A 644 12.44 -19.52 60.91
N LYS A 645 11.66 -19.96 61.93
CA LYS A 645 11.98 -19.69 63.33
C LYS A 645 13.32 -20.28 63.76
N LEU A 646 13.69 -21.48 63.31
CA LEU A 646 15.00 -22.07 63.60
C LEU A 646 16.13 -21.21 63.00
N LEU A 647 16.05 -20.86 61.71
CA LEU A 647 17.08 -20.07 61.04
C LEU A 647 17.25 -18.67 61.68
N LEU A 648 16.15 -18.05 62.12
CA LEU A 648 16.20 -16.78 62.87
C LEU A 648 16.78 -16.97 64.29
N TYR A 649 16.58 -18.11 64.93
CA TYR A 649 17.17 -18.43 66.24
C TYR A 649 18.67 -18.74 66.13
N GLU A 650 19.09 -19.58 65.18
CA GLU A 650 20.51 -19.82 64.85
C GLU A 650 21.23 -18.52 64.46
N GLY A 651 20.59 -17.66 63.65
CA GLY A 651 21.10 -16.34 63.27
C GLY A 651 21.17 -15.33 64.41
N SER A 652 20.31 -15.45 65.44
CA SER A 652 20.29 -14.56 66.60
C SER A 652 21.22 -15.00 67.74
N ASN A 653 21.53 -16.30 67.86
CA ASN A 653 22.42 -16.87 68.87
C ASN A 653 23.73 -17.37 68.23
N GLY A 654 24.57 -16.42 67.81
CA GLY A 654 25.74 -16.70 66.97
C GLY A 654 26.84 -17.58 67.59
N SER A 655 27.61 -18.22 66.70
CA SER A 655 28.83 -19.00 66.96
C SER A 655 28.69 -20.26 67.83
N VAL A 656 28.43 -21.40 67.17
CA VAL A 656 28.59 -22.77 67.73
C VAL A 656 29.96 -22.95 68.40
N GLU A 657 30.99 -22.33 67.82
CA GLU A 657 32.38 -22.32 68.28
C GLU A 657 32.56 -21.83 69.73
N ARG A 658 31.64 -20.99 70.26
CA ARG A 658 31.69 -20.53 71.65
C ARG A 658 31.13 -21.56 72.66
N ARG A 659 30.35 -22.57 72.23
CA ARG A 659 29.83 -23.61 73.15
C ARG A 659 30.87 -24.67 73.50
N ARG A 660 31.71 -25.09 72.53
CA ARG A 660 32.74 -26.14 72.74
C ARG A 660 33.71 -25.81 73.89
N LEU A 661 34.02 -24.53 74.10
CA LEU A 661 34.92 -24.05 75.17
C LEU A 661 34.32 -24.08 76.59
N TYR A 662 33.07 -24.50 76.78
CA TYR A 662 32.41 -24.58 78.10
C TYR A 662 32.12 -26.01 78.58
N GLN A 663 32.37 -27.04 77.75
CA GLN A 663 31.90 -28.41 78.03
C GLN A 663 32.99 -29.34 78.61
N GLU A 664 34.27 -28.96 78.57
CA GLU A 664 35.38 -29.77 79.16
C GLU A 664 35.39 -29.79 80.70
N GLY A 665 34.51 -29.03 81.37
CA GLY A 665 34.46 -28.92 82.85
C GLY A 665 33.11 -29.26 83.50
N ALA A 666 32.09 -29.66 82.74
CA ALA A 666 30.73 -29.86 83.25
C ALA A 666 30.20 -31.29 83.01
N GLY A 667 30.09 -32.08 84.07
CA GLY A 667 29.57 -33.45 83.99
C GLY A 667 28.10 -33.52 83.58
N TRP A 668 27.77 -34.48 82.72
CA TRP A 668 26.43 -34.72 82.18
C TRP A 668 25.33 -34.79 83.25
N ARG A 669 24.28 -33.98 83.07
CA ARG A 669 23.14 -33.86 84.01
C ARG A 669 22.18 -35.06 83.92
N TYR A 670 22.04 -35.63 82.72
CA TYR A 670 21.23 -36.80 82.44
C TYR A 670 22.08 -37.88 81.79
N ASP A 671 21.71 -39.14 82.00
CA ASP A 671 22.38 -40.29 81.43
C ASP A 671 21.71 -40.73 80.11
N LEU A 672 20.43 -40.37 79.89
CA LEU A 672 19.69 -40.63 78.65
C LEU A 672 18.63 -39.54 78.38
N TYR A 673 18.58 -39.01 77.15
CA TYR A 673 17.42 -38.27 76.62
C TYR A 673 16.44 -39.24 75.97
N VAL A 674 15.13 -39.11 76.23
CA VAL A 674 14.10 -39.95 75.57
C VAL A 674 13.14 -39.07 74.79
N SER A 675 13.11 -39.25 73.45
CA SER A 675 12.12 -38.66 72.56
C SER A 675 11.00 -39.67 72.27
N TYR A 676 9.75 -39.23 72.44
CA TYR A 676 8.52 -40.01 72.27
C TYR A 676 7.38 -39.08 71.83
N ALA A 677 6.32 -39.63 71.24
CA ALA A 677 5.13 -38.85 70.85
C ALA A 677 4.20 -38.65 72.05
N ASP A 678 3.39 -37.58 72.02
CA ASP A 678 2.47 -37.22 73.09
C ASP A 678 1.49 -38.35 73.47
N GLU A 679 1.07 -39.16 72.49
CA GLU A 679 0.18 -40.31 72.70
C GLU A 679 0.88 -41.47 73.43
N ASP A 680 2.20 -41.63 73.27
CA ASP A 680 3.02 -42.70 73.86
C ASP A 680 3.43 -42.42 75.33
N VAL A 681 3.10 -41.23 75.86
CA VAL A 681 3.52 -40.76 77.19
C VAL A 681 3.15 -41.74 78.32
N MET A 682 2.00 -42.43 78.20
CA MET A 682 1.54 -43.39 79.19
C MET A 682 2.42 -44.63 79.22
N TRP A 683 2.83 -45.15 78.05
CA TRP A 683 3.76 -46.27 77.96
C TRP A 683 5.13 -45.89 78.54
N VAL A 684 5.65 -44.70 78.19
CA VAL A 684 6.95 -44.20 78.70
C VAL A 684 6.93 -44.05 80.22
N ARG A 685 5.88 -43.45 80.80
CA ARG A 685 5.75 -43.25 82.25
C ARG A 685 5.54 -44.56 83.04
N GLN A 686 4.86 -45.55 82.47
CA GLN A 686 4.53 -46.81 83.17
C GLN A 686 5.60 -47.89 83.01
N HIS A 687 6.20 -48.02 81.82
CA HIS A 687 7.12 -49.11 81.48
C HIS A 687 8.57 -48.67 81.40
N LEU A 688 8.86 -47.55 80.73
CA LEU A 688 10.24 -47.12 80.46
C LEU A 688 10.90 -46.43 81.65
N MET A 689 10.27 -45.38 82.19
CA MET A 689 10.84 -44.59 83.27
C MET A 689 11.11 -45.40 84.54
N PRO A 690 10.15 -46.14 85.13
CA PRO A 690 10.36 -46.76 86.43
C PRO A 690 11.46 -47.82 86.41
N ARG A 691 11.61 -48.52 85.28
CA ARG A 691 12.55 -49.64 85.11
C ARG A 691 13.98 -49.19 84.79
N LEU A 692 14.16 -48.03 84.16
CA LEU A 692 15.48 -47.43 83.95
C LEU A 692 15.92 -46.55 85.14
N GLU A 693 15.00 -45.87 85.82
CA GLU A 693 15.34 -45.09 87.02
C GLU A 693 15.64 -46.03 88.21
N ALA A 694 15.05 -47.23 88.27
CA ALA A 694 15.41 -48.28 89.23
C ALA A 694 16.83 -48.85 89.06
N THR A 695 17.47 -48.73 87.89
CA THR A 695 18.91 -49.03 87.72
C THR A 695 19.81 -47.82 88.02
N GLY A 696 19.22 -46.72 88.50
CA GLY A 696 19.93 -45.51 88.91
C GLY A 696 20.33 -44.57 87.77
N LEU A 697 19.76 -44.73 86.57
CA LEU A 697 19.96 -43.82 85.43
C LEU A 697 19.08 -42.57 85.55
N ARG A 698 19.60 -41.40 85.15
CA ARG A 698 18.84 -40.14 85.14
C ARG A 698 18.30 -39.86 83.73
N LEU A 699 16.99 -39.88 83.55
CA LEU A 699 16.34 -39.60 82.26
C LEU A 699 16.00 -38.11 82.12
N CYS A 700 16.24 -37.48 80.97
CA CYS A 700 15.46 -36.29 80.59
C CYS A 700 14.26 -36.76 79.76
N VAL A 701 13.06 -36.42 80.23
CA VAL A 701 11.79 -36.65 79.52
C VAL A 701 11.00 -35.35 79.43
N ARG A 702 10.38 -35.10 78.28
CA ARG A 702 9.66 -33.87 77.97
C ARG A 702 8.71 -33.45 79.10
N ASP A 703 7.86 -34.38 79.53
CA ASP A 703 6.78 -34.18 80.49
C ASP A 703 7.22 -33.87 81.94
N ARG A 704 8.51 -33.92 82.24
CA ARG A 704 9.07 -33.62 83.57
C ARG A 704 10.10 -32.50 83.54
N ASP A 705 10.97 -32.50 82.54
CA ASP A 705 12.21 -31.72 82.55
C ASP A 705 12.14 -30.44 81.70
N PHE A 706 11.06 -30.24 80.92
CA PHE A 706 10.87 -29.05 80.07
C PHE A 706 10.17 -27.92 80.86
N PRO A 707 10.79 -26.72 81.01
CA PRO A 707 10.16 -25.61 81.69
C PRO A 707 9.05 -24.97 80.83
N PRO A 708 7.83 -24.76 81.36
CA PRO A 708 6.66 -24.32 80.56
C PRO A 708 6.80 -22.91 79.95
N ASN A 709 7.75 -22.10 80.46
CA ASN A 709 7.96 -20.72 80.01
C ASN A 709 9.09 -20.58 78.97
N LYS A 710 9.51 -21.66 78.30
CA LYS A 710 10.52 -21.62 77.21
C LYS A 710 10.03 -22.30 75.93
N PRO A 711 10.53 -21.90 74.74
CA PRO A 711 10.25 -22.60 73.48
C PRO A 711 10.71 -24.06 73.53
N GLU A 712 9.88 -24.98 73.05
CA GLU A 712 10.13 -26.43 73.09
C GLU A 712 11.46 -26.82 72.41
N ILE A 713 11.79 -26.21 71.26
CA ILE A 713 13.06 -26.41 70.54
C ILE A 713 14.27 -26.19 71.45
N HIS A 714 14.26 -25.13 72.28
CA HIS A 714 15.36 -24.82 73.20
C HIS A 714 15.40 -25.76 74.42
N SER A 715 14.25 -26.33 74.81
CA SER A 715 14.18 -27.36 75.85
C SER A 715 14.73 -28.70 75.36
N ILE A 716 14.45 -29.08 74.09
CA ILE A 716 15.07 -30.22 73.39
C ILE A 716 16.58 -30.01 73.27
N GLU A 717 17.02 -28.89 72.68
CA GLU A 717 18.43 -28.49 72.52
C GLU A 717 19.21 -28.65 73.83
N ARG A 718 18.71 -28.05 74.92
CA ARG A 718 19.32 -28.12 76.26
C ARG A 718 19.33 -29.54 76.84
N CYS A 719 18.33 -30.39 76.56
CA CYS A 719 18.35 -31.77 77.07
C CYS A 719 19.26 -32.70 76.25
N LEU A 720 19.42 -32.46 74.95
CA LEU A 720 20.42 -33.15 74.14
C LEU A 720 21.84 -32.81 74.63
N GLU A 721 22.19 -31.52 74.71
CA GLU A 721 23.49 -31.04 75.22
C GLU A 721 23.81 -31.50 76.66
N ALA A 722 22.82 -31.93 77.43
CA ALA A 722 22.94 -32.33 78.83
C ALA A 722 22.82 -33.84 79.09
N SER A 723 22.66 -34.67 78.05
CA SER A 723 22.44 -36.13 78.15
C SER A 723 23.55 -36.94 77.48
N LYS A 724 24.07 -37.98 78.16
CA LYS A 724 25.15 -38.85 77.61
C LYS A 724 24.79 -39.62 76.34
N LYS A 725 23.53 -40.01 76.17
CA LYS A 725 23.00 -40.68 74.97
C LYS A 725 21.56 -40.22 74.72
N MET A 726 21.02 -40.53 73.55
CA MET A 726 19.63 -40.31 73.19
C MET A 726 18.93 -41.61 72.78
N MET A 727 17.62 -41.69 73.02
CA MET A 727 16.75 -42.80 72.66
C MET A 727 15.48 -42.27 72.00
N PHE A 728 15.15 -42.83 70.83
CA PHE A 728 13.84 -42.67 70.21
C PHE A 728 12.91 -43.80 70.66
N VAL A 729 11.65 -43.45 70.94
CA VAL A 729 10.53 -44.37 71.08
C VAL A 729 9.57 -44.09 69.93
N PHE A 730 9.76 -44.81 68.82
CA PHE A 730 8.94 -44.63 67.62
C PHE A 730 7.62 -45.40 67.74
N SER A 731 6.55 -44.79 67.24
CA SER A 731 5.21 -45.34 67.09
C SER A 731 4.59 -44.86 65.77
N ALA A 732 3.41 -45.37 65.41
CA ALA A 732 2.65 -44.84 64.27
C ALA A 732 2.14 -43.40 64.49
N SER A 733 2.07 -42.93 65.74
CA SER A 733 1.68 -41.57 66.09
C SER A 733 2.88 -40.61 66.06
N TYR A 734 4.08 -41.09 66.44
CA TYR A 734 5.34 -40.37 66.33
C TYR A 734 5.57 -39.83 64.90
N GLY A 735 5.31 -40.64 63.87
CA GLY A 735 5.50 -40.25 62.47
C GLY A 735 4.45 -39.28 61.90
N ARG A 736 3.40 -38.95 62.66
CA ARG A 736 2.33 -38.02 62.24
C ARG A 736 2.49 -36.61 62.82
N ASP A 737 3.33 -36.45 63.84
CA ASP A 737 3.59 -35.15 64.47
C ASP A 737 4.71 -34.40 63.72
N GLU A 738 4.39 -33.20 63.22
CA GLU A 738 5.35 -32.31 62.53
C GLU A 738 6.52 -31.91 63.45
N MET A 739 6.27 -31.72 64.75
CA MET A 739 7.27 -31.35 65.74
C MET A 739 8.17 -32.54 66.08
N LYS A 740 7.63 -33.75 66.19
CA LYS A 740 8.44 -34.98 66.40
C LYS A 740 9.27 -35.34 65.17
N THR A 741 8.74 -35.09 63.99
CA THR A 741 9.49 -35.19 62.73
C THR A 741 10.71 -34.26 62.75
N PHE A 742 10.51 -32.99 63.09
CA PHE A 742 11.59 -32.00 63.24
C PHE A 742 12.58 -32.36 64.36
N GLU A 743 12.09 -32.92 65.47
CA GLU A 743 12.91 -33.37 66.60
C GLU A 743 13.88 -34.50 66.19
N VAL A 744 13.46 -35.45 65.33
CA VAL A 744 14.37 -36.48 64.77
C VAL A 744 15.49 -35.83 63.96
N THR A 745 15.18 -34.87 63.09
CA THR A 745 16.20 -34.18 62.29
C THR A 745 17.24 -33.47 63.17
N LEU A 746 16.79 -32.83 64.26
CA LEU A 746 17.68 -32.16 65.23
C LEU A 746 18.55 -33.16 66.02
N CYS A 747 17.95 -34.25 66.51
CA CYS A 747 18.65 -35.32 67.22
C CYS A 747 19.68 -36.01 66.31
N LEU A 748 19.33 -36.31 65.05
CA LEU A 748 20.24 -36.88 64.06
C LEU A 748 21.45 -35.96 63.78
N ARG A 749 21.23 -34.65 63.64
CA ARG A 749 22.31 -33.68 63.45
C ARG A 749 23.25 -33.68 64.66
N HIS A 750 22.71 -33.65 65.88
CA HIS A 750 23.51 -33.72 67.11
C HIS A 750 24.30 -35.03 67.22
N ALA A 751 23.72 -36.17 66.86
CA ALA A 751 24.39 -37.47 66.83
C ALA A 751 25.54 -37.50 65.80
N LEU A 752 25.33 -36.94 64.60
CA LEU A 752 26.39 -36.80 63.58
C LEU A 752 27.53 -35.88 64.04
N ASP A 753 27.22 -34.78 64.71
CA ASP A 753 28.20 -33.79 65.18
C ASP A 753 29.11 -34.30 66.32
N HIS A 754 28.66 -35.31 67.09
CA HIS A 754 29.38 -35.90 68.23
C HIS A 754 29.87 -37.34 68.00
N GLY A 755 29.38 -38.02 66.94
CA GLY A 755 29.71 -39.41 66.61
C GLY A 755 28.88 -40.48 67.34
N ASP A 756 27.88 -40.06 68.12
CA ASP A 756 27.00 -40.93 68.88
C ASP A 756 26.01 -41.72 68.00
N ARG A 757 25.53 -42.85 68.53
CA ARG A 757 24.48 -43.66 67.91
C ARG A 757 23.21 -43.63 68.77
N PRO A 758 22.06 -43.16 68.24
CA PRO A 758 20.82 -43.16 68.99
C PRO A 758 20.33 -44.58 69.25
N LEU A 759 19.77 -44.81 70.44
CA LEU A 759 18.99 -46.01 70.72
C LEU A 759 17.61 -45.87 70.08
N VAL A 760 17.02 -46.99 69.65
CA VAL A 760 15.69 -47.00 69.01
C VAL A 760 14.86 -48.10 69.63
N ALA A 761 13.73 -47.73 70.25
CA ALA A 761 12.63 -48.62 70.54
C ALA A 761 11.50 -48.37 69.54
N CYS A 762 10.86 -49.44 69.06
CA CYS A 762 9.66 -49.36 68.23
C CYS A 762 8.49 -49.95 69.00
N LEU A 763 7.45 -49.16 69.23
CA LEU A 763 6.18 -49.60 69.80
C LEU A 763 5.33 -50.19 68.67
N TYR A 764 5.22 -51.52 68.66
CA TYR A 764 4.49 -52.31 67.66
C TYR A 764 5.06 -52.17 66.23
N ASP A 765 4.50 -52.92 65.28
CA ASP A 765 4.88 -52.84 63.86
C ASP A 765 4.31 -51.56 63.22
N ILE A 766 5.19 -50.59 62.96
CA ILE A 766 4.82 -49.32 62.32
C ILE A 766 4.64 -49.55 60.80
N PRO A 767 3.46 -49.25 60.21
CA PRO A 767 3.27 -49.35 58.76
C PRO A 767 4.13 -48.34 58.00
N SER A 768 4.70 -48.71 56.85
CA SER A 768 5.62 -47.83 56.10
C SER A 768 5.00 -46.52 55.57
N ARG A 769 3.66 -46.38 55.60
CA ARG A 769 2.94 -45.13 55.29
C ARG A 769 2.96 -44.12 56.46
N ASP A 770 3.16 -44.62 57.68
CA ASP A 770 3.15 -43.88 58.95
C ASP A 770 4.60 -43.60 59.43
N MET A 771 5.60 -43.89 58.60
CA MET A 771 7.02 -43.55 58.83
C MET A 771 7.43 -42.32 58.02
N THR A 772 8.19 -41.40 58.62
CA THR A 772 8.86 -40.32 57.89
C THR A 772 10.16 -40.77 57.24
N ILE A 773 10.72 -39.96 56.32
CA ILE A 773 12.01 -40.23 55.67
C ILE A 773 13.12 -40.36 56.72
N ASP A 774 13.13 -39.49 57.72
CA ASP A 774 14.15 -39.47 58.78
C ASP A 774 14.01 -40.69 59.70
N MET A 775 12.78 -41.11 60.07
CA MET A 775 12.55 -42.36 60.81
C MET A 775 13.05 -43.58 60.02
N MET A 776 12.78 -43.63 58.71
CA MET A 776 13.30 -44.70 57.84
C MET A 776 14.83 -44.66 57.73
N ALA A 777 15.48 -43.50 57.81
CA ALA A 777 16.93 -43.37 57.84
C ALA A 777 17.53 -43.89 59.16
N VAL A 778 16.92 -43.54 60.30
CA VAL A 778 17.28 -44.08 61.63
C VAL A 778 17.14 -45.60 61.65
N MET A 779 15.97 -46.14 61.29
CA MET A 779 15.72 -47.59 61.36
C MET A 779 16.56 -48.44 60.37
N LYS A 780 17.14 -47.83 59.34
CA LYS A 780 18.10 -48.48 58.42
C LYS A 780 19.56 -48.42 58.88
N THR A 781 19.90 -47.48 59.76
CA THR A 781 21.30 -47.23 60.18
C THR A 781 21.58 -47.65 61.62
N CYS A 782 20.56 -47.68 62.46
CA CYS A 782 20.65 -47.98 63.89
C CYS A 782 19.86 -49.26 64.22
N PRO A 783 20.41 -50.19 65.03
CA PRO A 783 19.68 -51.37 65.48
C PRO A 783 18.55 -50.95 66.42
N TYR A 784 17.32 -51.42 66.15
CA TYR A 784 16.15 -51.12 66.95
C TYR A 784 15.68 -52.32 67.79
N MET A 785 14.91 -52.03 68.82
CA MET A 785 14.33 -52.98 69.76
C MET A 785 12.80 -52.90 69.66
N LEU A 786 12.15 -53.96 69.19
CA LEU A 786 10.70 -54.02 69.07
C LEU A 786 10.06 -54.32 70.43
N TRP A 787 9.02 -53.56 70.79
CA TRP A 787 8.13 -53.87 71.91
C TRP A 787 6.94 -54.69 71.42
N ASN A 788 6.59 -55.74 72.17
CA ASN A 788 5.41 -56.58 71.98
C ASN A 788 4.89 -57.00 73.36
N GLU A 789 3.68 -57.55 73.43
CA GLU A 789 3.01 -57.99 74.67
C GLU A 789 3.33 -59.45 75.06
N ASP A 790 4.29 -60.06 74.36
CA ASP A 790 4.81 -61.42 74.58
C ASP A 790 5.99 -61.39 75.57
N ASP A 791 5.90 -62.16 76.67
CA ASP A 791 6.87 -62.16 77.77
C ASP A 791 8.31 -62.43 77.32
N ASP A 792 8.52 -63.34 76.35
CA ASP A 792 9.86 -63.64 75.82
C ASP A 792 10.43 -62.45 75.03
N VAL A 793 9.56 -61.71 74.32
CA VAL A 793 9.94 -60.49 73.59
C VAL A 793 10.22 -59.35 74.55
N ILE A 794 9.42 -59.20 75.61
CA ILE A 794 9.66 -58.24 76.69
C ILE A 794 11.02 -58.51 77.35
N ALA A 795 11.32 -59.76 77.72
CA ALA A 795 12.61 -60.13 78.29
C ALA A 795 13.79 -59.80 77.34
N SER A 796 13.64 -60.11 76.04
CA SER A 796 14.61 -59.79 74.99
C SER A 796 14.82 -58.27 74.82
N PHE A 797 13.75 -57.47 74.86
CA PHE A 797 13.80 -56.00 74.80
C PHE A 797 14.63 -55.44 75.95
N TRP A 798 14.33 -55.82 77.20
CA TRP A 798 15.05 -55.31 78.37
C TRP A 798 16.50 -55.77 78.41
N GLY A 799 16.79 -57.02 78.02
CA GLY A 799 18.16 -57.51 77.90
C GLY A 799 18.99 -56.70 76.91
N ARG A 800 18.46 -56.43 75.72
CA ARG A 800 19.13 -55.61 74.69
C ARG A 800 19.31 -54.16 75.13
N LEU A 801 18.29 -53.56 75.74
CA LEU A 801 18.34 -52.17 76.21
C LEU A 801 19.40 -52.00 77.30
N LEU A 802 19.42 -52.88 78.32
CA LEU A 802 20.42 -52.84 79.39
C LEU A 802 21.84 -53.12 78.87
N LEU A 803 22.02 -54.04 77.92
CA LEU A 803 23.31 -54.25 77.24
C LEU A 803 23.78 -52.97 76.52
N SER A 804 22.89 -52.28 75.79
CA SER A 804 23.21 -51.02 75.10
C SER A 804 23.53 -49.84 76.05
N MET A 805 23.09 -49.94 77.30
CA MET A 805 23.33 -48.97 78.37
C MET A 805 24.51 -49.33 79.29
N SER A 806 25.06 -50.55 79.21
CA SER A 806 26.19 -51.01 80.03
C SER A 806 27.42 -50.09 79.92
N GLU A 807 27.68 -49.56 78.73
CA GLU A 807 28.73 -48.59 78.40
C GLU A 807 28.53 -47.22 79.08
N VAL A 808 27.28 -46.84 79.36
CA VAL A 808 26.94 -45.63 80.15
C VAL A 808 27.05 -45.93 81.64
N MET A 809 26.66 -47.13 82.08
CA MET A 809 26.71 -47.55 83.48
C MET A 809 28.15 -47.77 84.00
N SER A 810 29.05 -48.29 83.16
CA SER A 810 30.48 -48.49 83.50
C SER A 810 31.26 -47.18 83.67
N SER A 811 30.73 -46.05 83.18
CA SER A 811 31.36 -44.73 83.26
C SER A 811 31.22 -44.01 84.61
N ARG A 812 30.84 -44.71 85.68
CA ARG A 812 30.74 -44.17 87.05
C ARG A 812 31.96 -44.59 87.89
N PRO A 813 32.72 -43.64 88.49
CA PRO A 813 33.68 -44.01 89.52
C PRO A 813 32.95 -44.57 90.75
N VAL A 814 33.55 -45.57 91.40
CA VAL A 814 33.01 -46.15 92.63
C VAL A 814 33.35 -45.24 93.81
N GLU A 815 32.35 -44.56 94.37
CA GLU A 815 32.50 -43.91 95.68
C GLU A 815 32.50 -44.99 96.77
N ILE A 816 33.59 -45.04 97.54
CA ILE A 816 33.75 -45.97 98.67
C ILE A 816 33.09 -45.33 99.90
N VAL A 817 32.15 -46.04 100.51
CA VAL A 817 31.57 -45.69 101.81
C VAL A 817 31.87 -46.83 102.79
N SER A 818 32.82 -46.57 103.70
CA SER A 818 33.28 -47.39 104.84
C SER A 818 33.51 -48.88 104.56
#